data_AF-A0A9P9QF74-F1
#
_entry.id   AF-A0A9P9QF74-F1
#
_cell.length_a   1.000
_cell.length_b   1.000
_cell.length_c   1.000
_cell.angle_alpha   90.00
_cell.angle_beta   90.00
_cell.angle_gamma   90.00
#
_symmetry.space_group_name_H-M   'P 1'
#
loop_
_entity.id
_entity.type
_entity.pdbx_description
1 polymer ?
#
loop_
_entity_poly.entity_id
_entity_poly.type
_entity_poly.pdbx_seq_one_letter_code
_entity_poly.pdbx_strand_id
1 'polypeptide(L)'
;MASPNTTGAALADKDAASSSTSPLDAVRTQKKPPPESIESIWLRRFSILSFWVVVVCLGLPIWLKTTAIYRAELPLQAMTDWAEGRVCTPVFPLRIAVEAPISSSDARQFLDETQRILDSLNEFPAHRLHLQLIESSTSANASQQLVIDAGNSISSEDDVALRLRLIPVETGNTPRSSLHPYSSTLDVYYIADQVLSTSAAESPLVGFVAQELHSLFAEEQAQLAHLLSNAPNTDTSKLPPMSHEKYAELERHSTRAFKYAPTYHLTFSLFSPTYTPSKWDIDNALRTYLNPLLESFSAISNFTVDTQVQLYATFSPSINQPIYDDDLKAWTLRKEDLSGFVNAAEWPLSPSIGEGPTVNFVLYVPEQSQSPLIIKENGGNSWLVPQWGGVHVLNLGAETVPQTLSADALAPAMHTFSNQLVSLFGLPQAPASLPLRISTLERVRAASLITSTSSTLGALAQVYQKLPSIPVPDIVAQSAALSITHLQRACDSLRQGRFHEALKNARVAQGEAEKAFFERSMVGQVYFPDEHKVAVYLPLLGPVAVPLIMAALKELKSALKRANSGCSLQEAGPSAHSKLYEPEQLRVRALRLPAPLRGILRSFVVQYLYLRHSYLGLTFTHPFQNMPLSSTGVQGVKDVLDGFVKDGSPGLVFSAVDASGKILVEHAAGTAGIESDQPMDKDNTLFWLASCTKLVTCIAVLQLVEQGKIPLDDADFVKKVMPEIKEKKVYADGVTPADQQKDVTVRMMLSHTAGFAYGFIDPRVQPAHDLEGLTGDRNDILNGRLVNQPGSMWEYATSIDWAGLVLERVTGQTLGDYFAEHIFAPLGISSDNATMFPNKEAQKHLALMHQRDPDGQLKKREHLFAASLEQSSKEQQDKFFQSGGAGLWSRPKEYVKILAALLNDGKSPQTGKAILKKESVDLMWENQIPEQPNFARGGPAPANALLANPSPEMFPQPGNPPQGWGFGGFLAFEPSPSGRGKNSLWWMGLANCFWWVDREKGIAGMIAAQVVPNGDPKVIPAWFMCEKTIYDNLE
;
A
#
# COMPACT_ATOMS: atom_id res chain seq x y z
N MET A 1 -36.72 63.82 -23.74
CA MET A 1 -35.30 63.57 -24.12
C MET A 1 -34.41 63.87 -22.92
N ALA A 2 -33.15 63.43 -22.98
CA ALA A 2 -32.18 63.34 -21.88
C ALA A 2 -32.04 64.55 -20.92
N SER A 3 -31.76 64.21 -19.66
CA SER A 3 -30.74 64.74 -18.72
C SER A 3 -29.73 65.79 -19.27
N PRO A 4 -29.08 66.66 -18.44
CA PRO A 4 -28.54 66.28 -17.12
C PRO A 4 -28.40 67.36 -16.00
N ASN A 5 -27.78 66.91 -14.90
CA ASN A 5 -27.39 67.60 -13.66
C ASN A 5 -26.68 68.98 -13.79
N THR A 6 -26.90 69.86 -12.79
CA THR A 6 -25.97 70.78 -12.06
C THR A 6 -26.83 71.69 -11.15
N THR A 7 -26.43 72.32 -10.03
CA THR A 7 -25.26 72.36 -9.11
C THR A 7 -25.83 72.72 -7.70
N GLY A 8 -25.13 72.90 -6.57
CA GLY A 8 -23.71 72.80 -6.16
C GLY A 8 -23.43 73.70 -4.93
N ALA A 9 -22.33 73.46 -4.20
CA ALA A 9 -21.65 74.35 -3.23
C ALA A 9 -22.40 74.93 -2.00
N ALA A 10 -21.64 75.14 -0.92
CA ALA A 10 -22.10 75.70 0.36
C ALA A 10 -21.63 77.16 0.54
N LEU A 11 -22.31 77.92 1.43
CA LEU A 11 -21.70 78.78 2.47
C LEU A 11 -22.77 79.37 3.43
N ALA A 12 -22.34 79.81 4.61
CA ALA A 12 -23.17 80.19 5.76
C ALA A 12 -23.61 81.69 5.73
N ASP A 13 -24.58 82.15 6.54
CA ASP A 13 -24.33 82.54 7.95
C ASP A 13 -25.61 82.64 8.84
N LYS A 14 -25.43 82.39 10.15
CA LYS A 14 -26.18 82.76 11.38
C LYS A 14 -27.73 82.85 11.49
N ASP A 15 -28.24 82.11 12.51
CA ASP A 15 -29.02 82.56 13.71
C ASP A 15 -30.12 83.66 13.60
N ALA A 16 -31.31 83.56 14.22
CA ALA A 16 -31.84 82.59 15.20
C ALA A 16 -33.39 82.51 15.22
N ALA A 17 -33.90 81.35 15.69
CA ALA A 17 -35.17 81.08 16.40
C ALA A 17 -36.46 81.90 16.13
N SER A 18 -37.55 81.21 15.76
CA SER A 18 -38.74 80.96 16.63
C SER A 18 -39.95 80.33 15.90
N SER A 19 -40.81 79.64 16.67
CA SER A 19 -42.27 79.35 16.51
C SER A 19 -43.03 79.65 15.20
N SER A 20 -44.08 78.91 14.77
CA SER A 20 -44.72 77.67 15.27
C SER A 20 -45.90 77.25 14.35
N THR A 21 -46.32 75.97 14.42
CA THR A 21 -47.69 75.43 14.20
C THR A 21 -48.48 75.69 12.91
N SER A 22 -48.86 74.60 12.22
CA SER A 22 -50.20 74.35 11.66
C SER A 22 -50.38 72.83 11.41
N PRO A 23 -51.59 72.21 11.51
CA PRO A 23 -51.72 70.82 11.96
C PRO A 23 -52.31 69.82 10.93
N LEU A 24 -52.11 68.52 11.17
CA LEU A 24 -52.99 67.41 10.75
C LEU A 24 -52.59 66.11 11.48
N ASP A 25 -53.20 65.84 12.64
CA ASP A 25 -52.88 64.68 13.50
C ASP A 25 -54.00 63.63 13.50
N ALA A 26 -53.65 62.39 13.18
CA ALA A 26 -54.57 61.24 13.21
C ALA A 26 -53.87 59.96 13.73
N VAL A 27 -53.80 59.86 15.06
CA VAL A 27 -53.74 58.64 15.91
C VAL A 27 -53.09 57.37 15.32
N ARG A 28 -51.94 56.97 15.88
CA ARG A 28 -51.66 55.54 16.14
C ARG A 28 -50.85 55.34 17.43
N THR A 29 -51.47 54.75 18.44
CA THR A 29 -50.88 54.52 19.77
C THR A 29 -50.04 53.23 19.81
N GLN A 30 -48.77 53.33 20.22
CA GLN A 30 -47.99 52.15 20.62
C GLN A 30 -48.13 51.92 22.13
N LYS A 31 -48.77 50.81 22.52
CA LYS A 31 -48.74 50.31 23.90
C LYS A 31 -47.32 49.85 24.26
N LYS A 32 -46.78 50.30 25.39
CA LYS A 32 -45.65 49.63 26.04
C LYS A 32 -46.12 48.26 26.60
N PRO A 33 -45.29 47.21 26.58
CA PRO A 33 -45.64 45.92 27.15
C PRO A 33 -45.80 46.01 28.68
N PRO A 34 -46.64 45.15 29.30
CA PRO A 34 -46.81 45.10 30.75
C PRO A 34 -45.53 44.63 31.47
N PRO A 35 -45.36 44.95 32.76
CA PRO A 35 -44.21 44.47 33.55
C PRO A 35 -44.23 42.94 33.69
N GLU A 36 -43.04 42.32 33.66
CA GLU A 36 -42.87 40.87 33.88
C GLU A 36 -43.39 40.45 35.26
N SER A 37 -44.05 39.29 35.34
CA SER A 37 -44.49 38.72 36.62
C SER A 37 -43.32 38.17 37.43
N ILE A 38 -43.48 38.09 38.75
CA ILE A 38 -42.46 37.54 39.65
C ILE A 38 -42.14 36.08 39.28
N GLU A 39 -43.15 35.32 38.85
CA GLU A 39 -43.00 33.93 38.39
C GLU A 39 -42.17 33.82 37.10
N SER A 40 -42.36 34.70 36.11
CA SER A 40 -41.57 34.63 34.86
C SER A 40 -40.10 34.99 35.08
N ILE A 41 -39.81 35.89 36.04
CA ILE A 41 -38.45 36.22 36.46
C ILE A 41 -37.76 35.01 37.11
N TRP A 42 -38.46 34.27 37.99
CA TRP A 42 -37.92 33.05 38.60
C TRP A 42 -37.76 31.92 37.59
N LEU A 43 -38.73 31.72 36.69
CA LEU A 43 -38.64 30.73 35.61
C LEU A 43 -37.42 31.00 34.72
N ARG A 44 -37.21 32.25 34.29
CA ARG A 44 -36.03 32.65 33.49
C ARG A 44 -34.72 32.34 34.22
N ARG A 45 -34.65 32.61 35.53
CA ARG A 45 -33.48 32.32 36.37
C ARG A 45 -33.19 30.82 36.46
N PHE A 46 -34.20 30.01 36.75
CA PHE A 46 -34.05 28.56 36.80
C PHE A 46 -33.66 27.96 35.45
N SER A 47 -34.23 28.45 34.34
CA SER A 47 -33.83 28.04 33.00
C SER A 47 -32.36 28.36 32.73
N ILE A 48 -31.91 29.61 32.93
CA ILE A 48 -30.51 30.00 32.73
C ILE A 48 -29.56 29.19 33.63
N LEU A 49 -29.91 29.01 34.91
CA LEU A 49 -29.12 28.20 35.85
C LEU A 49 -29.02 26.74 35.38
N SER A 50 -30.12 26.14 34.92
CA SER A 50 -30.14 24.75 34.45
C SER A 50 -29.26 24.55 33.22
N PHE A 51 -29.25 25.50 32.27
CA PHE A 51 -28.34 25.47 31.12
C PHE A 51 -26.87 25.52 31.56
N TRP A 52 -26.51 26.40 32.49
CA TRP A 52 -25.13 26.48 33.00
C TRP A 52 -24.71 25.24 33.80
N VAL A 53 -25.61 24.64 34.58
CA VAL A 53 -25.36 23.36 35.27
C VAL A 53 -25.10 22.24 34.26
N VAL A 54 -25.87 22.15 33.18
CA VAL A 54 -25.63 21.16 32.11
C VAL A 54 -24.30 21.42 31.40
N VAL A 55 -23.99 22.67 31.05
CA VAL A 55 -22.73 23.04 30.39
C VAL A 55 -21.52 22.70 31.26
N VAL A 56 -21.56 22.98 32.57
CA VAL A 56 -20.43 22.74 33.48
C VAL A 56 -20.31 21.28 33.92
N CYS A 57 -21.43 20.61 34.25
CA CYS A 57 -21.39 19.25 34.81
C CYS A 57 -21.40 18.13 33.75
N LEU A 58 -21.87 18.40 32.53
CA LEU A 58 -21.89 17.43 31.43
C LEU A 58 -21.10 17.92 30.21
N GLY A 59 -21.34 19.15 29.77
CA GLY A 59 -20.70 19.71 28.57
C GLY A 59 -19.17 19.73 28.66
N LEU A 60 -18.62 20.33 29.73
CA LEU A 60 -17.18 20.52 29.89
C LEU A 60 -16.40 19.20 30.12
N PRO A 61 -16.88 18.23 30.95
CA PRO A 61 -16.26 16.92 31.05
C PRO A 61 -16.34 16.08 29.77
N ILE A 62 -17.47 16.13 29.05
CA ILE A 62 -17.58 15.45 27.74
C ILE A 62 -16.63 16.08 26.74
N TRP A 63 -16.60 17.42 26.63
CA TRP A 63 -15.71 18.15 25.74
C TRP A 63 -14.25 17.75 25.98
N LEU A 64 -13.74 17.88 27.20
CA LEU A 64 -12.37 17.48 27.57
C LEU A 64 -12.07 16.01 27.24
N LYS A 65 -13.03 15.10 27.42
CA LYS A 65 -12.85 13.68 27.09
C LYS A 65 -12.86 13.43 25.58
N THR A 66 -13.64 14.19 24.80
CA THR A 66 -13.73 14.07 23.33
C THR A 66 -12.65 14.82 22.57
N THR A 67 -12.00 15.82 23.17
CA THR A 67 -10.89 16.58 22.57
C THR A 67 -9.51 16.12 23.04
N ALA A 68 -9.44 15.24 24.04
CA ALA A 68 -8.18 14.60 24.44
C ALA A 68 -7.64 13.70 23.32
N ILE A 69 -6.40 13.95 22.91
CA ILE A 69 -5.68 13.11 21.97
C ILE A 69 -5.23 11.84 22.70
N TYR A 70 -5.56 10.66 22.17
CA TYR A 70 -5.11 9.39 22.74
C TYR A 70 -3.61 9.20 22.53
N ARG A 71 -2.90 8.81 23.59
CA ARG A 71 -1.46 8.56 23.60
C ARG A 71 -1.17 7.35 24.47
N ALA A 72 -0.73 6.25 23.86
CA ALA A 72 -0.19 5.09 24.56
C ALA A 72 1.12 5.46 25.28
N GLU A 73 1.36 4.85 26.43
CA GLU A 73 2.60 5.06 27.20
C GLU A 73 3.77 4.29 26.56
N LEU A 74 4.88 4.98 26.30
CA LEU A 74 6.11 4.36 25.81
C LEU A 74 7.09 4.08 26.96
N PRO A 75 7.92 3.02 26.89
CA PRO A 75 8.94 2.70 27.89
C PRO A 75 10.17 3.63 27.77
N LEU A 76 9.95 4.94 27.93
CA LEU A 76 10.92 6.00 27.61
C LEU A 76 12.29 5.79 28.25
N GLN A 77 12.34 5.42 29.53
CA GLN A 77 13.60 5.19 30.25
C GLN A 77 14.45 4.10 29.58
N ALA A 78 13.83 2.97 29.21
CA ALA A 78 14.51 1.88 28.52
C ALA A 78 14.97 2.33 27.12
N MET A 79 14.14 3.07 26.39
CA MET A 79 14.49 3.60 25.07
C MET A 79 15.71 4.55 25.14
N THR A 80 15.77 5.43 26.15
CA THR A 80 16.92 6.31 26.37
C THR A 80 18.16 5.56 26.85
N ASP A 81 18.02 4.59 27.76
CA ASP A 81 19.17 3.79 28.23
C ASP A 81 19.78 2.94 27.11
N TRP A 82 18.97 2.49 26.13
CA TRP A 82 19.45 1.87 24.89
C TRP A 82 20.16 2.89 23.98
N ALA A 83 19.52 4.02 23.68
CA ALA A 83 20.08 5.05 22.80
C ALA A 83 21.40 5.65 23.31
N GLU A 84 21.59 5.70 24.63
CA GLU A 84 22.81 6.17 25.28
C GLU A 84 23.88 5.07 25.47
N GLY A 85 23.64 3.84 25.00
CA GLY A 85 24.60 2.73 25.06
C GLY A 85 24.76 2.08 26.45
N ARG A 86 23.88 2.37 27.42
CA ARG A 86 24.02 1.91 28.81
C ARG A 86 23.65 0.43 29.01
N VAL A 87 22.79 -0.12 28.15
CA VAL A 87 22.26 -1.50 28.27
C VAL A 87 23.16 -2.53 27.57
N CYS A 88 23.67 -2.18 26.39
CA CYS A 88 24.46 -3.09 25.57
C CYS A 88 25.85 -2.53 25.26
N THR A 89 26.86 -3.11 25.90
CA THR A 89 28.25 -3.05 25.48
C THR A 89 28.52 -4.22 24.51
N PRO A 90 28.73 -3.98 23.21
CA PRO A 90 28.98 -5.06 22.26
C PRO A 90 30.35 -5.70 22.51
N VAL A 91 30.37 -7.03 22.54
CA VAL A 91 31.56 -7.88 22.70
C VAL A 91 31.47 -9.04 21.72
N PHE A 92 32.58 -9.38 21.09
CA PHE A 92 32.71 -10.38 20.03
C PHE A 92 33.70 -11.47 20.49
N PRO A 93 33.23 -12.48 21.25
CA PRO A 93 34.04 -13.65 21.60
C PRO A 93 33.99 -14.67 20.46
N LEU A 94 35.04 -14.69 19.63
CA LEU A 94 35.18 -15.65 18.53
C LEU A 94 35.77 -16.96 19.07
N ARG A 95 35.11 -18.09 18.81
CA ARG A 95 35.62 -19.42 19.16
C ARG A 95 36.45 -19.97 18.00
N ILE A 96 37.69 -20.36 18.30
CA ILE A 96 38.62 -20.96 17.35
C ILE A 96 38.80 -22.43 17.76
N ALA A 97 38.27 -23.35 16.96
CA ALA A 97 38.45 -24.77 17.17
C ALA A 97 39.86 -25.18 16.75
N VAL A 98 40.54 -25.99 17.56
CA VAL A 98 41.88 -26.49 17.28
C VAL A 98 41.84 -28.02 17.21
N GLU A 99 42.19 -28.55 16.04
CA GLU A 99 42.38 -29.97 15.77
C GLU A 99 43.89 -30.25 15.78
N ALA A 100 44.36 -31.00 16.79
CA ALA A 100 45.78 -31.27 17.00
C ALA A 100 46.03 -32.78 17.18
N PRO A 101 46.83 -33.44 16.31
CA PRO A 101 47.15 -34.87 16.42
C PRO A 101 48.30 -35.12 17.42
N ILE A 102 48.20 -34.53 18.60
CA ILE A 102 49.18 -34.62 19.70
C ILE A 102 48.49 -35.10 20.98
N SER A 103 49.26 -35.40 22.03
CA SER A 103 48.67 -35.90 23.28
C SER A 103 47.78 -34.82 23.93
N SER A 104 46.74 -35.25 24.65
CA SER A 104 45.76 -34.32 25.24
C SER A 104 46.32 -33.42 26.34
N SER A 105 47.50 -33.74 26.92
CA SER A 105 48.23 -32.84 27.82
C SER A 105 48.94 -31.75 27.03
N ASP A 106 49.66 -32.13 25.98
CA ASP A 106 50.52 -31.23 25.20
C ASP A 106 49.66 -30.26 24.38
N ALA A 107 48.51 -30.73 23.88
CA ALA A 107 47.50 -29.90 23.24
C ALA A 107 46.96 -28.79 24.16
N ARG A 108 46.72 -29.08 25.44
CA ARG A 108 46.24 -28.08 26.41
C ARG A 108 47.33 -27.07 26.74
N GLN A 109 48.57 -27.52 26.96
CA GLN A 109 49.70 -26.63 27.19
C GLN A 109 49.94 -25.70 25.98
N PHE A 110 49.85 -26.23 24.75
CA PHE A 110 49.92 -25.44 23.52
C PHE A 110 48.81 -24.38 23.44
N LEU A 111 47.57 -24.73 23.78
CA LEU A 111 46.43 -23.81 23.79
C LEU A 111 46.59 -22.70 24.83
N ASP A 112 46.91 -23.04 26.08
CA ASP A 112 47.06 -22.09 27.19
C ASP A 112 48.21 -21.08 26.93
N GLU A 113 49.28 -21.53 26.27
CA GLU A 113 50.39 -20.66 25.89
C GLU A 113 50.04 -19.78 24.68
N THR A 114 49.43 -20.37 23.64
CA THR A 114 49.02 -19.62 22.45
C THR A 114 47.99 -18.55 22.82
N GLN A 115 47.01 -18.87 23.66
CA GLN A 115 46.01 -17.93 24.17
C GLN A 115 46.66 -16.77 24.94
N ARG A 116 47.69 -17.02 25.75
CA ARG A 116 48.39 -15.97 26.51
C ARG A 116 49.11 -14.98 25.60
N ILE A 117 49.76 -15.47 24.54
CA ILE A 117 50.37 -14.58 23.53
C ILE A 117 49.28 -13.82 22.77
N LEU A 118 48.21 -14.49 22.37
CA LEU A 118 47.09 -13.89 21.62
C LEU A 118 46.39 -12.77 22.42
N ASP A 119 46.18 -12.97 23.72
CA ASP A 119 45.65 -11.96 24.64
C ASP A 119 46.63 -10.79 24.83
N SER A 120 47.95 -11.03 24.79
CA SER A 120 48.97 -9.97 24.88
C SER A 120 49.09 -9.11 23.62
N LEU A 121 48.75 -9.67 22.45
CA LEU A 121 48.70 -8.96 21.16
C LEU A 121 47.37 -8.21 20.96
N ASN A 122 46.36 -8.44 21.79
CA ASN A 122 45.02 -7.91 21.57
C ASN A 122 44.80 -6.53 22.19
N GLU A 123 44.97 -5.48 21.37
CA GLU A 123 44.70 -4.10 21.77
C GLU A 123 43.22 -3.72 21.85
N PHE A 124 42.28 -4.60 21.43
CA PHE A 124 40.85 -4.30 21.39
C PHE A 124 40.04 -5.24 22.32
N PRO A 125 39.81 -4.87 23.60
CA PRO A 125 39.26 -5.79 24.61
C PRO A 125 37.86 -6.36 24.32
N ALA A 126 37.10 -5.73 23.41
CA ALA A 126 35.78 -6.17 23.00
C ALA A 126 35.80 -7.23 21.89
N HIS A 127 36.90 -7.42 21.16
CA HIS A 127 37.07 -8.52 20.19
C HIS A 127 38.06 -9.52 20.78
N ARG A 128 37.68 -10.78 20.97
CA ARG A 128 38.54 -11.77 21.64
C ARG A 128 38.45 -13.13 20.98
N LEU A 129 39.59 -13.63 20.54
CA LEU A 129 39.75 -14.99 20.04
C LEU A 129 39.93 -15.93 21.23
N HIS A 130 39.13 -16.99 21.30
CA HIS A 130 39.19 -18.02 22.35
C HIS A 130 39.49 -19.37 21.71
N LEU A 131 40.62 -19.97 22.04
CA LEU A 131 41.02 -21.28 21.51
C LEU A 131 40.33 -22.42 22.26
N GLN A 132 39.82 -23.42 21.55
CA GLN A 132 39.14 -24.59 22.11
C GLN A 132 39.61 -25.88 21.43
N LEU A 133 39.96 -26.91 22.21
CA LEU A 133 40.37 -28.21 21.66
C LEU A 133 39.15 -29.01 21.18
N ILE A 134 39.22 -29.58 19.98
CA ILE A 134 38.27 -30.60 19.51
C ILE A 134 38.99 -31.95 19.46
N GLU A 135 38.44 -32.96 20.13
CA GLU A 135 38.94 -34.34 20.05
C GLU A 135 38.55 -34.96 18.69
N SER A 136 39.55 -35.33 17.88
CA SER A 136 39.29 -35.94 16.58
C SER A 136 38.71 -37.35 16.74
N SER A 137 37.47 -37.55 16.27
CA SER A 137 36.87 -38.88 16.22
C SER A 137 37.62 -39.75 15.21
N THR A 138 38.24 -40.83 15.68
CA THR A 138 39.07 -41.73 14.89
C THR A 138 38.32 -42.36 13.71
N SER A 139 38.72 -42.03 12.48
CA SER A 139 38.82 -43.04 11.41
C SER A 139 39.85 -42.63 10.35
N ALA A 140 40.89 -43.45 10.21
CA ALA A 140 41.79 -43.37 9.07
C ALA A 140 41.11 -44.02 7.86
N ASN A 141 40.54 -43.20 6.95
CA ASN A 141 40.29 -43.47 5.52
C ASN A 141 39.46 -42.32 4.89
N ALA A 142 40.04 -41.12 4.78
CA ALA A 142 39.35 -39.92 4.30
C ALA A 142 39.90 -39.36 2.97
N SER A 143 40.45 -40.21 2.10
CA SER A 143 40.90 -39.84 0.75
C SER A 143 39.85 -40.06 -0.35
N GLN A 144 38.63 -40.46 -0.02
CA GLN A 144 37.52 -40.68 -0.97
C GLN A 144 36.18 -40.02 -0.60
N GLN A 145 36.12 -39.21 0.47
CA GLN A 145 34.87 -38.62 0.99
C GLN A 145 34.89 -37.06 0.99
N LEU A 146 35.60 -36.43 0.06
CA LEU A 146 35.86 -34.98 0.05
C LEU A 146 35.07 -34.16 -1.01
N VAL A 147 34.03 -34.73 -1.62
CA VAL A 147 33.27 -34.08 -2.72
C VAL A 147 31.75 -34.04 -2.52
N ILE A 148 31.19 -34.71 -1.49
CA ILE A 148 29.72 -34.89 -1.36
C ILE A 148 29.11 -34.17 -0.15
N ASP A 149 29.82 -34.00 0.97
CA ASP A 149 29.24 -33.46 2.21
C ASP A 149 29.26 -31.92 2.35
N ALA A 150 29.65 -31.19 1.30
CA ALA A 150 29.63 -29.72 1.30
C ALA A 150 28.20 -29.11 1.38
N GLY A 151 27.15 -29.92 1.23
CA GLY A 151 25.76 -29.45 1.17
C GLY A 151 24.87 -29.79 2.37
N ASN A 152 25.31 -30.58 3.36
CA ASN A 152 24.41 -31.06 4.43
C ASN A 152 25.13 -31.48 5.73
N SER A 153 25.76 -30.53 6.45
CA SER A 153 26.09 -30.71 7.89
C SER A 153 26.46 -29.41 8.62
N ILE A 154 25.63 -28.35 8.51
CA ILE A 154 25.64 -27.30 9.52
C ILE A 154 24.86 -27.81 10.74
N SER A 155 25.52 -28.61 11.58
CA SER A 155 25.04 -28.89 12.94
C SER A 155 25.12 -27.59 13.75
N SER A 156 23.97 -26.98 14.01
CA SER A 156 23.81 -25.63 14.58
C SER A 156 24.14 -25.51 16.07
N GLU A 157 25.06 -26.32 16.59
CA GLU A 157 25.34 -26.40 18.03
C GLU A 157 26.71 -25.80 18.42
N ASP A 158 27.66 -25.70 17.48
CA ASP A 158 28.99 -25.12 17.71
C ASP A 158 29.28 -23.94 16.75
N ASP A 159 28.96 -22.72 17.18
CA ASP A 159 29.31 -21.44 16.52
C ASP A 159 30.84 -21.19 16.53
N VAL A 160 31.56 -21.92 15.66
CA VAL A 160 33.02 -21.83 15.48
C VAL A 160 33.37 -20.85 14.36
N ALA A 161 34.17 -19.84 14.68
CA ALA A 161 34.59 -18.81 13.71
C ALA A 161 35.69 -19.29 12.76
N LEU A 162 36.58 -20.17 13.22
CA LEU A 162 37.67 -20.76 12.44
C LEU A 162 38.05 -22.14 13.00
N ARG A 163 38.34 -23.11 12.13
CA ARG A 163 39.00 -24.39 12.48
C ARG A 163 40.49 -24.31 12.14
N LEU A 164 41.34 -24.45 13.14
CA LEU A 164 42.79 -24.53 13.03
C LEU A 164 43.22 -26.00 13.06
N ARG A 165 43.86 -26.49 12.00
CA ARG A 165 44.35 -27.88 11.93
C ARG A 165 45.88 -27.90 11.97
N LEU A 166 46.44 -28.58 12.95
CA LEU A 166 47.89 -28.76 13.06
C LEU A 166 48.31 -30.02 12.29
N ILE A 167 49.09 -29.86 11.23
CA ILE A 167 49.52 -30.95 10.34
C ILE A 167 51.03 -31.20 10.52
N PRO A 168 51.46 -32.35 11.08
CA PRO A 168 52.87 -32.67 11.20
C PRO A 168 53.47 -33.00 9.82
N VAL A 169 54.68 -32.50 9.54
CA VAL A 169 55.43 -32.77 8.30
C VAL A 169 56.89 -33.13 8.60
N GLU A 170 57.45 -34.06 7.84
CA GLU A 170 58.83 -34.55 8.02
C GLU A 170 59.90 -33.63 7.40
N THR A 171 59.54 -32.88 6.34
CA THR A 171 60.49 -32.02 5.62
C THR A 171 59.82 -30.75 5.08
N GLY A 172 60.49 -29.60 5.19
CA GLY A 172 60.12 -28.34 4.55
C GLY A 172 60.22 -27.12 5.45
N ASN A 173 60.10 -25.93 4.87
CA ASN A 173 60.07 -24.67 5.63
C ASN A 173 58.82 -24.64 6.53
N THR A 174 59.05 -24.60 7.84
CA THR A 174 58.02 -24.64 8.90
C THR A 174 58.46 -23.75 10.07
N PRO A 175 57.53 -23.19 10.86
CA PRO A 175 56.07 -23.29 10.68
C PRO A 175 55.59 -22.51 9.46
N ARG A 176 54.50 -22.97 8.83
CA ARG A 176 53.82 -22.28 7.71
C ARG A 176 52.32 -22.50 7.77
N SER A 177 51.55 -21.53 7.30
CA SER A 177 50.08 -21.55 7.26
C SER A 177 49.55 -21.75 5.84
N SER A 178 48.30 -22.20 5.72
CA SER A 178 47.52 -22.20 4.48
C SER A 178 46.04 -22.08 4.80
N LEU A 179 45.43 -20.97 4.41
CA LEU A 179 43.99 -20.72 4.59
C LEU A 179 43.21 -21.27 3.40
N HIS A 180 42.12 -22.00 3.66
CA HIS A 180 41.23 -22.51 2.62
C HIS A 180 40.36 -21.39 2.03
N PRO A 181 40.29 -21.22 0.69
CA PRO A 181 39.46 -20.15 0.08
C PRO A 181 37.95 -20.32 0.27
N TYR A 182 37.49 -21.58 0.38
CA TYR A 182 36.07 -21.96 0.39
C TYR A 182 35.60 -22.56 1.73
N SER A 183 36.44 -22.55 2.76
CA SER A 183 36.03 -22.95 4.13
C SER A 183 36.73 -22.10 5.18
N SER A 184 36.16 -22.02 6.38
CA SER A 184 36.77 -21.37 7.56
C SER A 184 37.83 -22.28 8.21
N THR A 185 38.75 -22.83 7.40
CA THR A 185 39.80 -23.76 7.86
C THR A 185 41.19 -23.18 7.59
N LEU A 186 42.05 -23.20 8.61
CA LEU A 186 43.45 -22.78 8.55
C LEU A 186 44.34 -23.99 8.87
N ASP A 187 45.11 -24.44 7.89
CA ASP A 187 46.08 -25.53 8.06
C ASP A 187 47.45 -24.95 8.46
N VAL A 188 48.01 -25.40 9.58
CA VAL A 188 49.36 -25.02 10.02
C VAL A 188 50.27 -26.24 10.04
N TYR A 189 51.35 -26.15 9.26
CA TYR A 189 52.30 -27.24 9.04
C TYR A 189 53.52 -27.05 9.95
N TYR A 190 53.87 -28.07 10.73
CA TYR A 190 54.89 -28.02 11.77
C TYR A 190 55.72 -29.32 11.84
N ILE A 191 56.88 -29.28 12.49
CA ILE A 191 57.70 -30.47 12.78
C ILE A 191 57.49 -30.84 14.25
N ALA A 192 57.40 -32.13 14.59
CA ALA A 192 57.09 -32.62 15.94
C ALA A 192 57.94 -31.98 17.06
N ASP A 193 59.24 -31.77 16.82
CA ASP A 193 60.18 -31.17 17.77
C ASP A 193 59.83 -29.70 18.14
N GLN A 194 59.06 -28.99 17.30
CA GLN A 194 58.66 -27.59 17.52
C GLN A 194 57.58 -27.43 18.62
N VAL A 195 56.88 -28.52 18.97
CA VAL A 195 55.85 -28.53 20.02
C VAL A 195 56.46 -28.69 21.42
N LEU A 196 57.60 -29.37 21.53
CA LEU A 196 58.17 -29.86 22.80
C LEU A 196 59.24 -28.93 23.43
N SER A 197 59.32 -27.66 23.02
CA SER A 197 60.29 -26.73 23.60
C SER A 197 59.94 -26.40 25.06
N THR A 198 60.86 -26.69 25.98
CA THR A 198 60.68 -26.54 27.44
C THR A 198 60.65 -25.09 27.94
N SER A 199 60.62 -24.09 27.04
CA SER A 199 60.48 -22.67 27.37
C SER A 199 59.36 -22.04 26.54
N ALA A 200 58.33 -21.55 27.23
CA ALA A 200 57.15 -20.89 26.68
C ALA A 200 57.47 -19.74 25.71
N ALA A 201 58.56 -19.01 25.94
CA ALA A 201 58.97 -17.86 25.14
C ALA A 201 59.68 -18.21 23.81
N GLU A 202 60.00 -19.50 23.58
CA GLU A 202 60.85 -19.94 22.46
C GLU A 202 60.23 -21.05 21.59
N SER A 203 58.95 -21.44 21.79
CA SER A 203 58.29 -22.32 20.80
C SER A 203 57.97 -21.52 19.53
N PRO A 204 58.59 -21.83 18.37
CA PRO A 204 58.35 -21.08 17.14
C PRO A 204 56.91 -21.30 16.63
N LEU A 205 56.28 -22.42 16.98
CA LEU A 205 54.91 -22.75 16.56
C LEU A 205 53.86 -21.90 17.29
N VAL A 206 53.98 -21.75 18.61
CA VAL A 206 53.05 -20.97 19.44
C VAL A 206 53.04 -19.51 18.98
N GLY A 207 54.22 -18.90 18.86
CA GLY A 207 54.36 -17.51 18.39
C GLY A 207 53.85 -17.31 16.96
N PHE A 208 54.13 -18.26 16.06
CA PHE A 208 53.64 -18.23 14.68
C PHE A 208 52.11 -18.30 14.62
N VAL A 209 51.48 -19.26 15.30
CA VAL A 209 50.02 -19.42 15.31
C VAL A 209 49.33 -18.20 15.91
N ALA A 210 49.87 -17.62 16.99
CA ALA A 210 49.31 -16.41 17.59
C ALA A 210 49.38 -15.21 16.62
N GLN A 211 50.51 -15.02 15.94
CA GLN A 211 50.68 -13.92 14.98
C GLN A 211 49.80 -14.09 13.73
N GLU A 212 49.65 -15.31 13.22
CA GLU A 212 48.77 -15.63 12.09
C GLU A 212 47.29 -15.39 12.43
N LEU A 213 46.83 -15.85 13.60
CA LEU A 213 45.45 -15.61 14.04
C LEU A 213 45.18 -14.12 14.27
N HIS A 214 46.13 -13.38 14.86
CA HIS A 214 46.02 -11.92 15.02
C HIS A 214 45.94 -11.21 13.66
N SER A 215 46.79 -11.56 12.70
CA SER A 215 46.79 -10.95 11.36
C SER A 215 45.51 -11.25 10.57
N LEU A 216 44.97 -12.47 10.69
CA LEU A 216 43.77 -12.93 10.00
C LEU A 216 42.52 -12.08 10.34
N PHE A 217 42.40 -11.65 11.60
CA PHE A 217 41.25 -10.86 12.09
C PHE A 217 41.53 -9.35 12.19
N ALA A 218 42.72 -8.87 11.80
CA ALA A 218 43.10 -7.45 11.95
C ALA A 218 42.25 -6.47 11.09
N GLU A 219 41.67 -6.90 9.97
CA GLU A 219 40.72 -6.08 9.21
C GLU A 219 39.35 -6.03 9.91
N GLU A 220 38.85 -7.16 10.42
CA GLU A 220 37.62 -7.22 11.21
C GLU A 220 37.69 -6.34 12.46
N GLN A 221 38.79 -6.41 13.21
CA GLN A 221 39.01 -5.56 14.38
C GLN A 221 38.95 -4.07 14.03
N ALA A 222 39.56 -3.66 12.91
CA ALA A 222 39.52 -2.27 12.45
C ALA A 222 38.10 -1.83 12.00
N GLN A 223 37.37 -2.70 11.29
CA GLN A 223 35.98 -2.43 10.89
C GLN A 223 35.05 -2.28 12.10
N LEU A 224 35.18 -3.16 13.09
CA LEU A 224 34.39 -3.09 14.34
C LEU A 224 34.78 -1.87 15.18
N ALA A 225 36.07 -1.55 15.30
CA ALA A 225 36.52 -0.34 16.00
C ALA A 225 35.97 0.94 15.37
N HIS A 226 35.99 1.05 14.04
CA HIS A 226 35.41 2.16 13.28
C HIS A 226 33.88 2.26 13.44
N LEU A 227 33.18 1.12 13.46
CA LEU A 227 31.74 1.09 13.69
C LEU A 227 31.39 1.59 15.09
N LEU A 228 32.18 1.23 16.10
CA LEU A 228 31.94 1.64 17.49
C LEU A 228 32.40 3.07 17.77
N SER A 229 33.42 3.62 17.10
CA SER A 229 33.79 5.04 17.23
C SER A 229 32.67 5.98 16.78
N ASN A 230 31.83 5.53 15.85
CA ASN A 230 30.68 6.28 15.34
C ASN A 230 29.39 6.05 16.15
N ALA A 231 29.43 5.19 17.19
CA ALA A 231 28.29 4.96 18.08
C ALA A 231 28.23 6.01 19.22
N PRO A 232 27.03 6.42 19.67
CA PRO A 232 26.89 7.42 20.73
C PRO A 232 27.45 6.94 22.06
N ASN A 233 28.13 7.85 22.79
CA ASN A 233 28.74 7.62 24.10
C ASN A 233 29.83 6.53 24.18
N THR A 234 30.41 6.08 23.05
CA THR A 234 31.56 5.16 23.08
C THR A 234 32.79 5.81 23.73
N ASP A 235 33.36 5.12 24.70
CA ASP A 235 34.66 5.47 25.29
C ASP A 235 35.78 5.13 24.30
N THR A 236 36.20 6.15 23.52
CA THR A 236 37.22 6.02 22.48
C THR A 236 38.60 5.62 23.02
N SER A 237 38.84 5.71 24.33
CA SER A 237 40.10 5.24 24.94
C SER A 237 40.23 3.70 24.98
N LYS A 238 39.14 2.98 24.72
CA LYS A 238 39.08 1.50 24.67
C LYS A 238 39.11 0.92 23.25
N LEU A 239 39.27 1.78 22.23
CA LEU A 239 39.38 1.38 20.83
C LEU A 239 40.86 1.33 20.42
N PRO A 240 41.26 0.40 19.53
CA PRO A 240 42.64 0.32 19.05
C PRO A 240 43.01 1.59 18.25
N PRO A 241 44.25 2.07 18.34
CA PRO A 241 44.71 3.24 17.60
C PRO A 241 44.71 2.98 16.09
N MET A 242 43.99 3.80 15.33
CA MET A 242 43.94 3.72 13.87
C MET A 242 44.65 4.89 13.20
N SER A 243 45.37 4.62 12.10
CA SER A 243 45.93 5.68 11.26
C SER A 243 44.84 6.44 10.52
N HIS A 244 45.05 7.73 10.26
CA HIS A 244 44.09 8.55 9.52
C HIS A 244 43.82 8.00 8.11
N GLU A 245 44.82 7.39 7.48
CA GLU A 245 44.68 6.74 6.17
C GLU A 245 43.73 5.54 6.24
N LYS A 246 43.91 4.64 7.22
CA LYS A 246 43.05 3.46 7.41
C LYS A 246 41.62 3.85 7.81
N TYR A 247 41.46 4.91 8.60
CA TYR A 247 40.13 5.48 8.88
C TYR A 247 39.45 6.00 7.60
N ALA A 248 40.17 6.79 6.78
CA ALA A 248 39.63 7.33 5.54
C ALA A 248 39.33 6.24 4.48
N GLU A 249 40.07 5.14 4.47
CA GLU A 249 39.78 3.96 3.66
C GLU A 249 38.48 3.26 4.11
N LEU A 250 38.31 3.05 5.41
CA LEU A 250 37.09 2.46 5.98
C LEU A 250 35.85 3.33 5.75
N GLU A 251 35.94 4.65 5.88
CA GLU A 251 34.84 5.57 5.54
C GLU A 251 34.48 5.51 4.05
N ARG A 252 35.47 5.47 3.14
CA ARG A 252 35.23 5.29 1.70
C ARG A 252 34.58 3.95 1.37
N HIS A 253 34.96 2.90 2.09
CA HIS A 253 34.34 1.58 1.93
C HIS A 253 32.90 1.56 2.43
N SER A 254 32.65 2.13 3.62
CA SER A 254 31.34 2.29 4.24
C SER A 254 30.37 3.10 3.37
N THR A 255 30.83 4.24 2.84
CA THR A 255 30.02 5.11 1.96
C THR A 255 29.76 4.53 0.57
N ARG A 256 30.64 3.65 0.06
CA ARG A 256 30.44 2.94 -1.20
C ARG A 256 29.40 1.82 -1.09
N ALA A 257 29.34 1.16 0.05
CA ALA A 257 28.46 0.03 0.30
C ALA A 257 26.99 0.45 0.49
N PHE A 258 26.07 -0.46 0.18
CA PHE A 258 24.67 -0.31 0.55
C PHE A 258 24.49 -0.40 2.07
N LYS A 259 23.58 0.45 2.58
CA LYS A 259 22.98 0.24 3.90
C LYS A 259 22.30 -1.13 3.94
N TYR A 260 22.27 -1.72 5.13
CA TYR A 260 21.66 -3.03 5.33
C TYR A 260 20.17 -3.01 4.96
N ALA A 261 19.72 -4.05 4.26
CA ALA A 261 18.31 -4.35 4.04
C ALA A 261 18.04 -5.85 4.24
N PRO A 262 16.84 -6.25 4.71
CA PRO A 262 16.48 -7.66 4.84
C PRO A 262 16.35 -8.36 3.48
N THR A 263 15.95 -7.62 2.46
CA THR A 263 15.83 -8.07 1.07
C THR A 263 16.49 -7.04 0.15
N TYR A 264 17.23 -7.51 -0.85
CA TYR A 264 17.72 -6.70 -1.96
C TYR A 264 17.13 -7.21 -3.29
N HIS A 265 16.81 -6.28 -4.19
CA HIS A 265 16.37 -6.61 -5.54
C HIS A 265 17.54 -6.44 -6.52
N LEU A 266 17.91 -7.48 -7.24
CA LEU A 266 19.03 -7.46 -8.20
C LEU A 266 18.48 -7.42 -9.63
N THR A 267 18.70 -6.33 -10.37
CA THR A 267 18.17 -6.15 -11.72
C THR A 267 19.27 -6.28 -12.77
N PHE A 268 19.24 -7.34 -13.59
CA PHE A 268 20.19 -7.57 -14.68
C PHE A 268 19.63 -7.08 -16.01
N SER A 269 20.32 -6.13 -16.65
CA SER A 269 19.83 -5.42 -17.83
C SER A 269 20.78 -5.60 -19.02
N LEU A 270 20.32 -6.18 -20.13
CA LEU A 270 21.07 -6.25 -21.38
C LEU A 270 20.72 -5.05 -22.26
N PHE A 271 21.69 -4.16 -22.48
CA PHE A 271 21.51 -2.95 -23.27
C PHE A 271 22.29 -3.06 -24.60
N SER A 272 21.58 -2.84 -25.71
CA SER A 272 22.18 -2.72 -27.05
C SER A 272 21.67 -1.46 -27.75
N PRO A 273 22.52 -0.70 -28.46
CA PRO A 273 22.09 0.43 -29.30
C PRO A 273 21.38 -0.03 -30.60
N THR A 274 21.35 -1.34 -30.89
CA THR A 274 20.69 -1.90 -32.09
C THR A 274 19.64 -2.96 -31.72
N TYR A 275 19.13 -3.71 -32.70
CA TYR A 275 18.19 -4.82 -32.50
C TYR A 275 18.87 -6.15 -32.11
N THR A 276 20.20 -6.17 -32.02
CA THR A 276 21.00 -7.34 -31.61
C THR A 276 22.09 -6.96 -30.59
N PRO A 277 22.39 -7.81 -29.59
CA PRO A 277 21.64 -9.01 -29.21
C PRO A 277 20.26 -8.65 -28.65
N SER A 278 19.26 -9.45 -28.99
CA SER A 278 17.88 -9.33 -28.47
C SER A 278 17.50 -10.42 -27.48
N LYS A 279 18.40 -11.40 -27.26
CA LYS A 279 18.25 -12.49 -26.30
C LYS A 279 19.57 -12.80 -25.61
N TRP A 280 19.49 -13.45 -24.46
CA TRP A 280 20.63 -13.92 -23.69
C TRP A 280 20.23 -15.11 -22.81
N ASP A 281 21.14 -16.07 -22.64
CA ASP A 281 20.99 -17.22 -21.74
C ASP A 281 21.32 -16.83 -20.28
N ILE A 282 20.59 -15.82 -19.78
CA ILE A 282 20.86 -15.19 -18.48
C ILE A 282 20.51 -16.11 -17.31
N ASP A 283 19.45 -16.91 -17.40
CA ASP A 283 19.03 -17.83 -16.33
C ASP A 283 20.11 -18.87 -16.02
N ASN A 284 20.73 -19.43 -17.06
CA ASN A 284 21.81 -20.41 -16.94
C ASN A 284 23.11 -19.76 -16.43
N ALA A 285 23.42 -18.55 -16.90
CA ALA A 285 24.57 -17.78 -16.43
C ALA A 285 24.43 -17.40 -14.94
N LEU A 286 23.24 -16.94 -14.50
CA LEU A 286 22.96 -16.64 -13.10
C LEU A 286 23.09 -17.89 -12.21
N ARG A 287 22.46 -19.01 -12.61
CA ARG A 287 22.57 -20.30 -11.90
C ARG A 287 24.01 -20.79 -11.76
N THR A 288 24.82 -20.62 -12.79
CA THR A 288 26.20 -21.12 -12.83
C THR A 288 27.18 -20.23 -12.07
N TYR A 289 27.09 -18.90 -12.25
CA TYR A 289 28.13 -17.98 -11.82
C TYR A 289 27.76 -17.10 -10.61
N LEU A 290 26.47 -16.84 -10.37
CA LEU A 290 26.02 -15.89 -9.35
C LEU A 290 25.27 -16.54 -8.19
N ASN A 291 24.37 -17.51 -8.45
CA ASN A 291 23.57 -18.15 -7.42
C ASN A 291 24.40 -18.75 -6.26
N PRO A 292 25.55 -19.42 -6.48
CA PRO A 292 26.37 -19.91 -5.36
C PRO A 292 26.86 -18.80 -4.42
N LEU A 293 27.09 -17.60 -4.95
CA LEU A 293 27.45 -16.42 -4.16
C LEU A 293 26.24 -15.86 -3.41
N LEU A 294 25.06 -15.78 -4.05
CA LEU A 294 23.82 -15.33 -3.40
C LEU A 294 23.37 -16.28 -2.28
N GLU A 295 23.50 -17.59 -2.49
CA GLU A 295 23.24 -18.62 -1.48
C GLU A 295 24.16 -18.45 -0.27
N SER A 296 25.44 -18.14 -0.47
CA SER A 296 26.36 -17.83 0.64
C SER A 296 25.97 -16.57 1.44
N PHE A 297 25.23 -15.64 0.83
CA PHE A 297 24.69 -14.45 1.49
C PHE A 297 23.31 -14.64 2.13
N SER A 298 22.62 -15.76 1.89
CA SER A 298 21.25 -16.01 2.41
C SER A 298 21.14 -15.93 3.94
N ALA A 299 22.24 -16.22 4.66
CA ALA A 299 22.32 -16.03 6.11
C ALA A 299 22.22 -14.54 6.53
N ILE A 300 22.63 -13.62 5.66
CA ILE A 300 22.73 -12.16 5.88
C ILE A 300 21.54 -11.38 5.32
N SER A 301 21.12 -11.65 4.08
CA SER A 301 19.99 -10.98 3.41
C SER A 301 19.35 -11.89 2.37
N ASN A 302 18.09 -11.65 2.05
CA ASN A 302 17.40 -12.30 0.93
C ASN A 302 17.63 -11.54 -0.38
N PHE A 303 17.54 -12.23 -1.50
CA PHE A 303 17.68 -11.65 -2.84
C PHE A 303 16.50 -12.06 -3.73
N THR A 304 15.96 -11.11 -4.48
CA THR A 304 15.19 -11.41 -5.70
C THR A 304 16.03 -11.01 -6.90
N VAL A 305 15.79 -11.64 -8.04
CA VAL A 305 16.50 -11.34 -9.29
C VAL A 305 15.49 -11.08 -10.39
N ASP A 306 15.56 -9.88 -10.95
CA ASP A 306 14.77 -9.46 -12.11
C ASP A 306 15.72 -9.31 -13.32
N THR A 307 15.23 -9.61 -14.52
CA THR A 307 16.03 -9.44 -15.76
C THR A 307 15.25 -8.66 -16.82
N GLN A 308 15.95 -7.84 -17.60
CA GLN A 308 15.36 -7.06 -18.69
C GLN A 308 16.31 -6.93 -19.88
N VAL A 309 15.75 -6.72 -21.07
CA VAL A 309 16.49 -6.46 -22.31
C VAL A 309 15.99 -5.15 -22.89
N GLN A 310 16.89 -4.18 -23.08
CA GLN A 310 16.61 -2.89 -23.69
C GLN A 310 17.33 -2.79 -25.04
N LEU A 311 16.54 -2.71 -26.10
CA LEU A 311 17.03 -2.45 -27.45
C LEU A 311 17.01 -0.94 -27.72
N TYR A 312 17.85 -0.51 -28.67
CA TYR A 312 18.06 0.89 -29.03
C TYR A 312 18.49 1.79 -27.85
N ALA A 313 19.20 1.22 -26.87
CA ALA A 313 19.83 1.93 -25.76
C ALA A 313 21.07 2.69 -26.25
N THR A 314 20.87 3.90 -26.77
CA THR A 314 21.94 4.82 -27.14
C THR A 314 22.47 5.61 -25.94
N PHE A 315 23.69 6.14 -26.05
CA PHE A 315 24.24 7.08 -25.07
C PHE A 315 23.37 8.34 -24.93
N SER A 316 23.27 8.86 -23.71
CA SER A 316 22.53 10.10 -23.44
C SER A 316 23.07 11.27 -24.27
N PRO A 317 22.21 12.17 -24.80
CA PRO A 317 22.66 13.43 -25.39
C PRO A 317 23.39 14.35 -24.39
N SER A 318 23.28 14.08 -23.09
CA SER A 318 23.88 14.86 -22.01
C SER A 318 25.33 14.51 -21.67
N ILE A 319 25.86 13.40 -22.21
CA ILE A 319 27.27 12.98 -22.03
C ILE A 319 28.06 13.10 -23.33
N ASN A 320 29.39 13.18 -23.21
CA ASN A 320 30.26 13.13 -24.39
C ASN A 320 30.14 11.75 -25.07
N GLN A 321 29.93 11.75 -26.39
CA GLN A 321 29.93 10.52 -27.18
C GLN A 321 31.33 9.87 -27.18
N PRO A 322 31.43 8.53 -27.34
CA PRO A 322 32.71 7.85 -27.41
C PRO A 322 33.65 8.47 -28.45
N ILE A 323 34.92 8.60 -28.10
CA ILE A 323 35.95 9.17 -29.01
C ILE A 323 36.92 8.04 -29.39
N TYR A 324 37.13 7.84 -30.68
CA TYR A 324 38.15 6.91 -31.18
C TYR A 324 39.55 7.44 -30.86
N ASP A 325 40.39 6.58 -30.29
CA ASP A 325 41.75 6.89 -29.89
C ASP A 325 42.75 6.10 -30.75
N ASP A 326 43.52 6.80 -31.58
CA ASP A 326 44.44 6.20 -32.55
C ASP A 326 45.59 5.41 -31.89
N ASP A 327 46.02 5.80 -30.68
CA ASP A 327 47.11 5.13 -29.96
C ASP A 327 46.63 3.80 -29.36
N LEU A 328 45.40 3.77 -28.83
CA LEU A 328 44.77 2.59 -28.23
C LEU A 328 44.04 1.69 -29.24
N LYS A 329 43.77 2.20 -30.46
CA LYS A 329 42.98 1.54 -31.51
C LYS A 329 41.59 1.09 -31.03
N ALA A 330 40.98 1.91 -30.20
CA ALA A 330 39.72 1.61 -29.52
C ALA A 330 38.88 2.87 -29.34
N TRP A 331 37.58 2.70 -29.18
CA TRP A 331 36.69 3.77 -28.76
C TRP A 331 36.81 3.97 -27.25
N THR A 332 36.88 5.22 -26.81
CA THR A 332 37.16 5.56 -25.42
C THR A 332 36.03 6.34 -24.77
N LEU A 333 35.65 5.91 -23.56
CA LEU A 333 34.85 6.67 -22.59
C LEU A 333 35.79 7.33 -21.59
N ARG A 334 35.47 8.56 -21.14
CA ARG A 334 36.21 9.23 -20.08
C ARG A 334 35.61 8.93 -18.72
N LYS A 335 36.44 8.93 -17.68
CA LYS A 335 36.02 8.71 -16.29
C LYS A 335 34.98 9.72 -15.79
N GLU A 336 35.03 10.95 -16.30
CA GLU A 336 34.10 12.04 -15.97
C GLU A 336 32.66 11.79 -16.47
N ASP A 337 32.49 11.06 -17.58
CA ASP A 337 31.18 10.75 -18.16
C ASP A 337 30.53 9.48 -17.57
N LEU A 338 31.28 8.64 -16.85
CA LEU A 338 30.83 7.30 -16.39
C LEU A 338 29.65 7.32 -15.40
N SER A 339 29.49 8.40 -14.63
CA SER A 339 28.30 8.59 -13.78
C SER A 339 27.08 9.09 -14.56
N GLY A 340 27.30 9.82 -15.66
CA GLY A 340 26.23 10.30 -16.55
C GLY A 340 25.73 9.24 -17.54
N PHE A 341 26.51 8.17 -17.76
CA PHE A 341 26.08 6.99 -18.52
C PHE A 341 24.75 6.43 -18.00
N VAL A 342 24.56 6.38 -16.68
CA VAL A 342 23.32 5.91 -16.05
C VAL A 342 22.34 7.06 -15.91
N ASN A 343 21.39 7.18 -16.86
CA ASN A 343 20.31 8.15 -16.77
C ASN A 343 18.93 7.46 -16.69
N ALA A 344 18.35 7.41 -15.50
CA ALA A 344 17.03 6.80 -15.24
C ALA A 344 15.85 7.53 -15.92
N ALA A 345 16.03 8.75 -16.43
CA ALA A 345 15.01 9.47 -17.19
C ALA A 345 14.98 9.08 -18.68
N GLU A 346 16.07 8.52 -19.21
CA GLU A 346 16.20 8.11 -20.62
C GLU A 346 16.22 6.58 -20.78
N TRP A 347 16.67 5.87 -19.76
CA TRP A 347 16.63 4.41 -19.69
C TRP A 347 15.54 3.98 -18.69
N PRO A 348 14.39 3.47 -19.18
CA PRO A 348 13.31 3.02 -18.31
C PRO A 348 13.70 1.69 -17.64
N LEU A 349 14.51 1.79 -16.58
CA LEU A 349 14.83 0.67 -15.72
C LEU A 349 13.54 0.23 -15.02
N SER A 350 13.13 -1.02 -15.21
CA SER A 350 11.96 -1.59 -14.52
C SER A 350 12.19 -1.51 -13.01
N PRO A 351 11.42 -0.70 -12.25
CA PRO A 351 11.58 -0.63 -10.81
C PRO A 351 11.08 -1.95 -10.22
N SER A 352 11.93 -2.61 -9.43
CA SER A 352 11.58 -3.85 -8.73
C SER A 352 10.39 -3.60 -7.79
N ILE A 353 9.27 -4.28 -8.02
CA ILE A 353 8.03 -4.11 -7.25
C ILE A 353 8.12 -4.95 -5.96
N GLY A 354 8.81 -4.42 -4.94
CA GLY A 354 9.03 -5.11 -3.67
C GLY A 354 9.58 -4.23 -2.54
N GLU A 355 9.70 -4.82 -1.35
CA GLU A 355 10.29 -4.16 -0.18
C GLU A 355 11.81 -4.35 -0.14
N GLY A 356 12.55 -3.35 -0.61
CA GLY A 356 14.02 -3.31 -0.51
C GLY A 356 14.66 -2.33 -1.49
N PRO A 357 15.95 -2.00 -1.31
CA PRO A 357 16.70 -1.22 -2.29
C PRO A 357 17.10 -2.10 -3.50
N THR A 358 17.02 -1.50 -4.68
CA THR A 358 17.42 -2.13 -5.96
C THR A 358 18.91 -1.94 -6.24
N VAL A 359 19.57 -3.00 -6.70
CA VAL A 359 20.96 -3.02 -7.18
C VAL A 359 20.96 -3.35 -8.67
N ASN A 360 21.50 -2.46 -9.48
CA ASN A 360 21.41 -2.55 -10.95
C ASN A 360 22.70 -3.09 -11.56
N PHE A 361 22.61 -4.09 -12.42
CA PHE A 361 23.74 -4.60 -13.20
C PHE A 361 23.43 -4.47 -14.69
N VAL A 362 24.15 -3.57 -15.37
CA VAL A 362 23.96 -3.31 -16.80
C VAL A 362 25.08 -3.95 -17.60
N LEU A 363 24.70 -4.83 -18.53
CA LEU A 363 25.55 -5.38 -19.56
C LEU A 363 25.33 -4.58 -20.85
N TYR A 364 26.29 -3.74 -21.22
CA TYR A 364 26.25 -2.95 -22.44
C TYR A 364 27.02 -3.67 -23.56
N VAL A 365 26.38 -3.87 -24.71
CA VAL A 365 27.01 -4.41 -25.92
C VAL A 365 27.10 -3.26 -26.93
N PRO A 366 28.30 -2.73 -27.24
CA PRO A 366 28.43 -1.62 -28.18
C PRO A 366 28.09 -2.03 -29.61
N GLU A 367 27.77 -1.06 -30.47
CA GLU A 367 27.67 -1.31 -31.90
C GLU A 367 29.05 -1.75 -32.45
N GLN A 368 29.06 -2.59 -33.47
CA GLN A 368 30.29 -3.06 -34.13
C GLN A 368 31.18 -1.91 -34.65
N SER A 369 30.57 -0.80 -35.07
CA SER A 369 31.26 0.45 -35.46
C SER A 369 32.06 1.07 -34.31
N GLN A 370 31.62 0.85 -33.07
CA GLN A 370 32.15 1.40 -31.82
C GLN A 370 32.84 0.34 -30.95
N SER A 371 33.15 -0.83 -31.50
CA SER A 371 33.84 -1.93 -30.82
C SER A 371 35.31 -2.00 -31.26
N PRO A 372 36.29 -2.19 -30.35
CA PRO A 372 36.13 -2.30 -28.90
C PRO A 372 35.94 -0.93 -28.23
N LEU A 373 35.08 -0.90 -27.21
CA LEU A 373 34.84 0.25 -26.33
C LEU A 373 35.51 0.01 -24.97
N ILE A 374 36.31 0.97 -24.51
CA ILE A 374 37.09 0.91 -23.25
C ILE A 374 37.05 2.25 -22.50
N ILE A 375 37.43 2.25 -21.23
CA ILE A 375 37.62 3.44 -20.40
C ILE A 375 39.05 3.97 -20.62
N LYS A 376 39.19 5.26 -20.96
CA LYS A 376 40.46 5.86 -21.42
C LYS A 376 41.58 5.78 -20.38
N GLU A 377 41.26 6.01 -19.11
CA GLU A 377 42.26 6.21 -18.05
C GLU A 377 42.87 4.93 -17.50
N ASN A 378 42.19 3.78 -17.65
CA ASN A 378 42.64 2.50 -17.10
C ASN A 378 42.56 1.32 -18.10
N GLY A 379 42.09 1.54 -19.34
CA GLY A 379 41.89 0.49 -20.35
C GLY A 379 40.82 -0.55 -19.99
N GLY A 380 40.06 -0.32 -18.91
CA GLY A 380 39.06 -1.27 -18.41
C GLY A 380 37.76 -1.22 -19.19
N ASN A 381 36.94 -2.27 -19.04
CA ASN A 381 35.62 -2.39 -19.67
C ASN A 381 34.47 -2.44 -18.63
N SER A 382 34.71 -2.06 -17.38
CA SER A 382 33.66 -2.04 -16.35
C SER A 382 33.93 -1.02 -15.25
N TRP A 383 32.85 -0.57 -14.60
CA TRP A 383 32.90 0.36 -13.47
C TRP A 383 31.74 0.11 -12.51
N LEU A 384 31.87 0.67 -11.31
CA LEU A 384 30.84 0.62 -10.26
C LEU A 384 30.32 2.02 -9.98
N VAL A 385 29.00 2.17 -9.85
CA VAL A 385 28.37 3.38 -9.32
C VAL A 385 27.97 3.12 -7.86
N PRO A 386 28.56 3.84 -6.88
CA PRO A 386 28.27 3.66 -5.45
C PRO A 386 26.77 3.72 -5.13
N GLN A 387 26.30 2.81 -4.27
CA GLN A 387 24.89 2.70 -3.85
C GLN A 387 23.86 2.61 -4.99
N TRP A 388 24.28 2.24 -6.21
CA TRP A 388 23.39 2.03 -7.35
C TRP A 388 23.58 0.67 -8.01
N GLY A 389 24.84 0.26 -8.26
CA GLY A 389 25.09 -0.90 -9.10
C GLY A 389 26.40 -0.87 -9.88
N GLY A 390 26.46 -1.63 -10.96
CA GLY A 390 27.65 -1.77 -11.81
C GLY A 390 27.33 -1.91 -13.29
N VAL A 391 28.30 -1.53 -14.12
CA VAL A 391 28.21 -1.61 -15.58
C VAL A 391 29.40 -2.41 -16.11
N HIS A 392 29.13 -3.29 -17.09
CA HIS A 392 30.14 -4.03 -17.83
C HIS A 392 29.89 -3.89 -19.35
N VAL A 393 30.95 -3.62 -20.10
CA VAL A 393 30.96 -3.48 -21.57
C VAL A 393 31.50 -4.75 -22.18
N LEU A 394 30.66 -5.48 -22.91
CA LEU A 394 31.01 -6.74 -23.55
C LEU A 394 31.39 -6.51 -25.03
N ASN A 395 32.69 -6.39 -25.27
CA ASN A 395 33.24 -6.24 -26.62
C ASN A 395 33.25 -7.59 -27.35
N LEU A 396 32.33 -7.78 -28.30
CA LEU A 396 32.22 -9.00 -29.10
C LEU A 396 33.14 -8.89 -30.33
N GLY A 397 34.15 -9.76 -30.41
CA GLY A 397 35.16 -9.76 -31.48
C GLY A 397 34.79 -10.51 -32.78
N ALA A 398 33.50 -10.70 -33.05
CA ALA A 398 33.01 -11.45 -34.22
C ALA A 398 32.61 -10.51 -35.38
N GLU A 399 32.70 -10.99 -36.63
CA GLU A 399 32.26 -10.24 -37.82
C GLU A 399 30.76 -9.90 -37.82
N THR A 400 29.96 -10.61 -37.02
CA THR A 400 28.54 -10.30 -36.78
C THR A 400 28.21 -10.48 -35.31
N VAL A 401 27.40 -9.57 -34.75
CA VAL A 401 26.90 -9.69 -33.37
C VAL A 401 25.81 -10.77 -33.33
N PRO A 402 25.96 -11.85 -32.54
CA PRO A 402 24.96 -12.90 -32.46
C PRO A 402 23.66 -12.37 -31.85
N GLN A 403 22.52 -12.84 -32.35
CA GLN A 403 21.20 -12.43 -31.84
C GLN A 403 20.96 -12.87 -30.38
N THR A 404 21.56 -13.99 -29.97
CA THR A 404 21.47 -14.56 -28.62
C THR A 404 22.87 -14.70 -28.02
N LEU A 405 23.10 -14.18 -26.81
CA LEU A 405 24.33 -14.42 -26.05
C LEU A 405 24.23 -15.74 -25.27
N SER A 406 25.26 -16.59 -25.34
CA SER A 406 25.36 -17.82 -24.55
C SER A 406 25.87 -17.54 -23.13
N ALA A 407 25.61 -18.46 -22.18
CA ALA A 407 26.09 -18.33 -20.81
C ALA A 407 27.62 -18.17 -20.71
N ASP A 408 28.39 -18.84 -21.58
CA ASP A 408 29.86 -18.71 -21.65
C ASP A 408 30.30 -17.30 -22.08
N ALA A 409 29.57 -16.67 -23.01
CA ALA A 409 29.84 -15.29 -23.44
C ALA A 409 29.51 -14.28 -22.33
N LEU A 410 28.62 -14.63 -21.39
CA LEU A 410 28.27 -13.81 -20.24
C LEU A 410 29.23 -13.98 -19.06
N ALA A 411 30.05 -15.03 -19.01
CA ALA A 411 30.92 -15.34 -17.87
C ALA A 411 31.84 -14.18 -17.42
N PRO A 412 32.51 -13.41 -18.32
CA PRO A 412 33.34 -12.27 -17.91
C PRO A 412 32.54 -11.15 -17.22
N ALA A 413 31.30 -10.92 -17.65
CA ALA A 413 30.39 -9.98 -17.02
C ALA A 413 29.91 -10.51 -15.66
N MET A 414 29.54 -11.79 -15.57
CA MET A 414 29.09 -12.40 -14.31
C MET A 414 30.19 -12.40 -13.23
N HIS A 415 31.45 -12.67 -13.58
CA HIS A 415 32.58 -12.55 -12.65
C HIS A 415 32.80 -11.10 -12.20
N THR A 416 32.62 -10.14 -13.11
CA THR A 416 32.70 -8.71 -12.79
C THR A 416 31.59 -8.31 -11.81
N PHE A 417 30.35 -8.66 -12.11
CA PHE A 417 29.19 -8.37 -11.27
C PHE A 417 29.29 -9.05 -9.90
N SER A 418 29.83 -10.27 -9.82
CA SER A 418 30.11 -10.96 -8.55
C SER A 418 31.09 -10.17 -7.65
N ASN A 419 32.21 -9.72 -8.21
CA ASN A 419 33.19 -8.90 -7.49
C ASN A 419 32.61 -7.52 -7.08
N GLN A 420 31.79 -6.93 -7.95
CA GLN A 420 31.10 -5.68 -7.69
C GLN A 420 30.06 -5.82 -6.57
N LEU A 421 29.29 -6.91 -6.56
CA LEU A 421 28.30 -7.25 -5.52
C LEU A 421 28.96 -7.39 -4.14
N VAL A 422 30.08 -8.13 -4.07
CA VAL A 422 30.88 -8.30 -2.85
C VAL A 422 31.35 -6.94 -2.30
N SER A 423 31.77 -6.02 -3.18
CA SER A 423 32.15 -4.66 -2.77
C SER A 423 30.94 -3.79 -2.39
N LEU A 424 29.80 -3.95 -3.06
CA LEU A 424 28.56 -3.19 -2.77
C LEU A 424 27.91 -3.60 -1.45
N PHE A 425 28.07 -4.84 -1.00
CA PHE A 425 27.58 -5.28 0.32
C PHE A 425 28.57 -5.03 1.46
N GLY A 426 29.77 -4.54 1.14
CA GLY A 426 30.75 -4.06 2.12
C GLY A 426 31.55 -5.16 2.79
N LEU A 427 31.84 -6.26 2.09
CA LEU A 427 32.70 -7.32 2.64
C LEU A 427 34.14 -6.82 2.80
N PRO A 428 34.86 -7.21 3.86
CA PRO A 428 36.29 -6.93 4.00
C PRO A 428 37.08 -7.47 2.80
N GLN A 429 38.26 -6.93 2.49
CA GLN A 429 39.08 -7.43 1.38
C GLN A 429 39.92 -8.66 1.79
N ALA A 430 40.34 -8.73 3.05
CA ALA A 430 41.02 -9.87 3.66
C ALA A 430 40.16 -10.49 4.79
N PRO A 431 40.39 -11.76 5.16
CA PRO A 431 41.30 -12.72 4.51
C PRO A 431 40.69 -13.30 3.22
N ALA A 432 41.48 -14.05 2.45
CA ALA A 432 41.05 -14.59 1.14
C ALA A 432 39.87 -15.58 1.20
N SER A 433 39.56 -16.16 2.37
CA SER A 433 38.46 -17.10 2.56
C SER A 433 37.10 -16.39 2.55
N LEU A 434 36.25 -16.69 1.55
CA LEU A 434 34.92 -16.06 1.43
C LEU A 434 34.02 -16.32 2.66
N PRO A 435 33.93 -17.55 3.22
CA PRO A 435 33.16 -17.80 4.43
C PRO A 435 33.60 -16.95 5.64
N LEU A 436 34.90 -16.70 5.80
CA LEU A 436 35.38 -15.81 6.87
C LEU A 436 34.92 -14.36 6.64
N ARG A 437 35.04 -13.84 5.41
CA ARG A 437 34.59 -12.47 5.05
C ARG A 437 33.08 -12.28 5.28
N ILE A 438 32.28 -13.31 4.98
CA ILE A 438 30.83 -13.34 5.23
C ILE A 438 30.55 -13.35 6.74
N SER A 439 31.25 -14.19 7.51
CA SER A 439 31.11 -14.26 8.97
C SER A 439 31.53 -12.94 9.66
N THR A 440 32.57 -12.27 9.16
CA THR A 440 32.94 -10.90 9.57
C THR A 440 31.81 -9.92 9.28
N LEU A 441 31.23 -9.96 8.08
CA LEU A 441 30.11 -9.08 7.70
C LEU A 441 28.88 -9.33 8.60
N GLU A 442 28.56 -10.57 8.94
CA GLU A 442 27.48 -10.92 9.88
C GLU A 442 27.68 -10.24 11.24
N ARG A 443 28.88 -10.30 11.81
CA ARG A 443 29.23 -9.61 13.08
C ARG A 443 29.12 -8.08 12.97
N VAL A 444 29.67 -7.50 11.91
CA VAL A 444 29.62 -6.05 11.65
C VAL A 444 28.18 -5.58 11.46
N ARG A 445 27.36 -6.32 10.70
CA ARG A 445 25.93 -5.99 10.50
C ARG A 445 25.14 -6.15 11.80
N ALA A 446 25.34 -7.20 12.60
CA ALA A 446 24.65 -7.36 13.88
C ALA A 446 24.90 -6.15 14.81
N ALA A 447 26.17 -5.72 14.93
CA ALA A 447 26.54 -4.53 15.70
C ALA A 447 25.94 -3.24 15.11
N SER A 448 25.99 -3.07 13.79
CA SER A 448 25.42 -1.92 13.08
C SER A 448 23.92 -1.78 13.35
N LEU A 449 23.17 -2.89 13.29
CA LEU A 449 21.73 -2.91 13.51
C LEU A 449 21.36 -2.64 14.96
N ILE A 450 22.10 -3.18 15.94
CA ILE A 450 21.89 -2.87 17.36
C ILE A 450 22.06 -1.36 17.61
N THR A 451 23.14 -0.75 17.12
CA THR A 451 23.39 0.69 17.26
C THR A 451 22.34 1.54 16.54
N SER A 452 22.01 1.21 15.28
CA SER A 452 21.02 1.94 14.49
C SER A 452 19.63 1.89 15.11
N THR A 453 19.18 0.70 15.54
CA THR A 453 17.87 0.50 16.19
C THR A 453 17.79 1.26 17.52
N SER A 454 18.86 1.22 18.32
CA SER A 454 18.94 1.98 19.58
C SER A 454 18.84 3.48 19.35
N SER A 455 19.48 3.99 18.28
CA SER A 455 19.35 5.40 17.86
C SER A 455 17.93 5.75 17.41
N THR A 456 17.26 4.90 16.62
CA THR A 456 15.86 5.08 16.20
C THR A 456 14.90 5.11 17.39
N LEU A 457 15.08 4.23 18.38
CA LEU A 457 14.30 4.26 19.63
C LEU A 457 14.56 5.55 20.44
N GLY A 458 15.82 6.01 20.49
CA GLY A 458 16.16 7.31 21.09
C GLY A 458 15.48 8.48 20.40
N ALA A 459 15.46 8.50 19.07
CA ALA A 459 14.75 9.49 18.28
C ALA A 459 13.24 9.45 18.52
N LEU A 460 12.63 8.26 18.59
CA LEU A 460 11.21 8.08 18.92
C LEU A 460 10.88 8.62 20.33
N ALA A 461 11.73 8.35 21.33
CA ALA A 461 11.57 8.88 22.68
C ALA A 461 11.67 10.42 22.71
N GLN A 462 12.61 11.01 21.96
CA GLN A 462 12.72 12.47 21.83
C GLN A 462 11.49 13.10 21.15
N VAL A 463 10.97 12.49 20.09
CA VAL A 463 9.74 12.93 19.40
C VAL A 463 8.55 12.88 20.36
N TYR A 464 8.37 11.77 21.09
CA TYR A 464 7.30 11.60 22.08
C TYR A 464 7.33 12.67 23.19
N GLN A 465 8.53 13.03 23.66
CA GLN A 465 8.70 14.04 24.70
C GLN A 465 8.53 15.47 24.18
N LYS A 466 9.09 15.80 23.01
CA LYS A 466 9.06 17.16 22.45
C LYS A 466 7.70 17.56 21.87
N LEU A 467 6.91 16.59 21.41
CA LEU A 467 5.65 16.83 20.71
C LEU A 467 4.46 16.19 21.47
N PRO A 468 4.01 16.82 22.58
CA PRO A 468 2.96 16.26 23.45
C PRO A 468 1.59 16.15 22.77
N SER A 469 1.37 16.87 21.66
CA SER A 469 0.14 16.86 20.87
C SER A 469 0.10 15.79 19.77
N ILE A 470 1.15 14.96 19.62
CA ILE A 470 1.13 13.83 18.67
C ILE A 470 0.31 12.66 19.25
N PRO A 471 -0.63 12.07 18.48
CA PRO A 471 -1.29 10.83 18.85
C PRO A 471 -0.29 9.67 18.82
N VAL A 472 -0.37 8.79 19.80
CA VAL A 472 0.49 7.60 19.88
C VAL A 472 -0.43 6.39 19.99
N PRO A 473 -0.67 5.63 18.90
CA PRO A 473 -1.50 4.44 18.96
C PRO A 473 -0.78 3.30 19.69
N ASP A 474 -1.57 2.32 20.17
CA ASP A 474 -1.03 1.14 20.87
C ASP A 474 -0.01 0.34 20.04
N ILE A 475 -0.12 0.34 18.71
CA ILE A 475 0.84 -0.36 17.84
C ILE A 475 2.27 0.18 18.00
N VAL A 476 2.44 1.48 18.22
CA VAL A 476 3.75 2.11 18.43
C VAL A 476 4.36 1.66 19.75
N ALA A 477 3.54 1.56 20.81
CA ALA A 477 3.99 1.04 22.10
C ALA A 477 4.35 -0.45 22.04
N GLN A 478 3.56 -1.25 21.33
CA GLN A 478 3.82 -2.68 21.11
C GLN A 478 5.10 -2.89 20.30
N SER A 479 5.25 -2.21 19.17
CA SER A 479 6.45 -2.29 18.32
C SER A 479 7.72 -1.79 19.04
N ALA A 480 7.64 -0.71 19.82
CA ALA A 480 8.76 -0.26 20.65
C ALA A 480 9.15 -1.30 21.72
N ALA A 481 8.17 -1.94 22.39
CA ALA A 481 8.44 -2.97 23.38
C ALA A 481 9.01 -4.26 22.77
N LEU A 482 8.52 -4.68 21.60
CA LEU A 482 9.06 -5.80 20.82
C LEU A 482 10.49 -5.51 20.36
N SER A 483 10.75 -4.30 19.87
CA SER A 483 12.09 -3.85 19.47
C SER A 483 13.09 -3.94 20.63
N ILE A 484 12.74 -3.42 21.81
CA ILE A 484 13.56 -3.54 23.03
C ILE A 484 13.81 -5.01 23.41
N THR A 485 12.78 -5.85 23.33
CA THR A 485 12.89 -7.29 23.67
C THR A 485 13.85 -8.02 22.72
N HIS A 486 13.78 -7.73 21.42
CA HIS A 486 14.69 -8.32 20.44
C HIS A 486 16.09 -7.69 20.49
N LEU A 487 16.24 -6.40 20.83
CA LEU A 487 17.55 -5.78 21.12
C LEU A 487 18.26 -6.46 22.30
N GLN A 488 17.55 -6.74 23.39
CA GLN A 488 18.10 -7.49 24.53
C GLN A 488 18.63 -8.85 24.09
N ARG A 489 17.80 -9.64 23.39
CA ARG A 489 18.20 -10.96 22.85
C ARG A 489 19.37 -10.87 21.87
N ALA A 490 19.41 -9.86 21.02
CA ALA A 490 20.51 -9.64 20.08
C ALA A 490 21.83 -9.37 20.82
N CYS A 491 21.81 -8.49 21.83
CA CYS A 491 22.97 -8.18 22.65
C CYS A 491 23.48 -9.39 23.44
N ASP A 492 22.57 -10.15 24.06
CA ASP A 492 22.97 -11.33 24.85
C ASP A 492 23.48 -12.47 23.97
N SER A 493 22.92 -12.66 22.77
CA SER A 493 23.44 -13.60 21.78
C SER A 493 24.85 -13.20 21.30
N LEU A 494 25.07 -11.91 21.05
CA LEU A 494 26.37 -11.35 20.67
C LEU A 494 27.42 -11.58 21.76
N ARG A 495 27.10 -11.31 23.04
CA ARG A 495 27.94 -11.60 24.21
C ARG A 495 28.28 -13.09 24.39
N GLN A 496 27.44 -14.00 23.88
CA GLN A 496 27.64 -15.45 23.96
C GLN A 496 28.43 -16.03 22.78
N GLY A 497 28.75 -15.20 21.76
CA GLY A 497 29.37 -15.62 20.50
C GLY A 497 28.39 -16.19 19.47
N ARG A 498 27.07 -16.10 19.71
CA ARG A 498 26.01 -16.63 18.85
C ARG A 498 25.60 -15.59 17.81
N PHE A 499 26.51 -15.32 16.88
CA PHE A 499 26.41 -14.16 15.97
C PHE A 499 25.22 -14.24 14.99
N HIS A 500 24.87 -15.45 14.54
CA HIS A 500 23.72 -15.64 13.66
C HIS A 500 22.39 -15.32 14.35
N GLU A 501 22.21 -15.79 15.60
CA GLU A 501 21.03 -15.45 16.40
C GLU A 501 21.02 -13.95 16.79
N ALA A 502 22.20 -13.36 17.02
CA ALA A 502 22.33 -11.93 17.26
C ALA A 502 21.84 -11.11 16.06
N LEU A 503 22.31 -11.42 14.85
CA LEU A 503 21.87 -10.74 13.62
C LEU A 503 20.36 -10.95 13.38
N LYS A 504 19.86 -12.19 13.52
CA LYS A 504 18.44 -12.51 13.37
C LYS A 504 17.55 -11.67 14.29
N ASN A 505 17.91 -11.55 15.58
CA ASN A 505 17.15 -10.72 16.52
C ASN A 505 17.30 -9.22 16.22
N ALA A 506 18.50 -8.75 15.84
CA ALA A 506 18.74 -7.35 15.50
C ALA A 506 17.90 -6.87 14.30
N ARG A 507 17.69 -7.73 13.28
CA ARG A 507 16.78 -7.46 12.15
C ARG A 507 15.34 -7.19 12.60
N VAL A 508 14.79 -8.07 13.43
CA VAL A 508 13.41 -7.95 13.94
C VAL A 508 13.28 -6.69 14.79
N ALA A 509 14.29 -6.40 15.60
CA ALA A 509 14.33 -5.19 16.41
C ALA A 509 14.34 -3.90 15.56
N GLN A 510 15.13 -3.87 14.48
CA GLN A 510 15.17 -2.75 13.54
C GLN A 510 13.81 -2.54 12.87
N GLY A 511 13.23 -3.61 12.30
CA GLY A 511 11.95 -3.53 11.59
C GLY A 511 10.82 -3.00 12.46
N GLU A 512 10.71 -3.47 13.71
CA GLU A 512 9.70 -2.95 14.65
C GLU A 512 10.03 -1.52 15.13
N ALA A 513 11.30 -1.11 15.24
CA ALA A 513 11.65 0.28 15.57
C ALA A 513 11.32 1.25 14.43
N GLU A 514 11.62 0.89 13.18
CA GLU A 514 11.31 1.70 12.00
C GLU A 514 9.80 1.80 11.79
N LYS A 515 9.06 0.69 11.93
CA LYS A 515 7.59 0.66 11.94
C LYS A 515 7.00 1.57 13.02
N ALA A 516 7.52 1.54 14.24
CA ALA A 516 7.09 2.43 15.32
C ALA A 516 7.40 3.92 15.04
N PHE A 517 8.56 4.22 14.43
CA PHE A 517 8.99 5.59 14.14
C PHE A 517 8.27 6.23 12.95
N PHE A 518 7.97 5.44 11.90
CA PHE A 518 7.31 5.89 10.67
C PHE A 518 5.81 5.60 10.64
N GLU A 519 5.18 5.30 11.78
CA GLU A 519 3.75 5.02 11.88
C GLU A 519 2.92 6.22 11.38
N ARG A 520 2.06 5.99 10.37
CA ARG A 520 1.47 7.04 9.53
C ARG A 520 0.62 8.02 10.34
N SER A 521 -0.06 7.53 11.38
CA SER A 521 -0.91 8.35 12.25
C SER A 521 -0.14 9.36 13.10
N MET A 522 1.14 9.11 13.41
CA MET A 522 1.95 10.05 14.20
C MET A 522 2.31 11.31 13.41
N VAL A 523 2.51 11.18 12.10
CA VAL A 523 2.89 12.28 11.20
C VAL A 523 1.69 13.15 10.83
N GLY A 524 0.52 12.54 10.56
CA GLY A 524 -0.64 13.25 10.01
C GLY A 524 -1.25 14.34 10.90
N GLN A 525 -1.12 14.26 12.22
CA GLN A 525 -1.75 15.23 13.15
C GLN A 525 -0.85 16.40 13.57
N VAL A 526 0.44 16.41 13.20
CA VAL A 526 1.35 17.54 13.47
C VAL A 526 0.87 18.83 12.78
N TYR A 527 0.08 18.69 11.71
CA TYR A 527 -0.45 19.78 10.89
C TYR A 527 -1.77 20.40 11.37
N PHE A 528 -2.30 20.03 12.56
CA PHE A 528 -3.54 20.64 13.09
C PHE A 528 -3.34 21.32 14.47
N PRO A 529 -2.77 22.54 14.50
CA PRO A 529 -2.57 23.33 15.71
C PRO A 529 -3.86 23.56 16.51
N ASP A 530 -3.74 23.76 17.82
CA ASP A 530 -4.89 23.98 18.70
C ASP A 530 -5.64 25.29 18.39
N GLU A 531 -4.94 26.27 17.82
CA GLU A 531 -5.50 27.51 17.28
C GLU A 531 -6.52 27.24 16.16
N HIS A 532 -6.24 26.25 15.29
CA HIS A 532 -7.16 25.83 14.23
C HIS A 532 -8.37 25.09 14.81
N LYS A 533 -8.19 24.29 15.87
CA LYS A 533 -9.33 23.69 16.59
C LYS A 533 -10.25 24.77 17.16
N VAL A 534 -9.69 25.80 17.80
CA VAL A 534 -10.47 26.94 18.30
C VAL A 534 -11.16 27.68 17.15
N ALA A 535 -10.48 27.92 16.03
CA ALA A 535 -11.06 28.58 14.86
C ALA A 535 -12.24 27.81 14.24
N VAL A 536 -12.23 26.48 14.28
CA VAL A 536 -13.34 25.62 13.80
C VAL A 536 -14.51 25.60 14.78
N TYR A 537 -14.26 25.54 16.10
CA TYR A 537 -15.35 25.48 17.10
C TYR A 537 -15.97 26.84 17.46
N LEU A 538 -15.23 27.94 17.31
CA LEU A 538 -15.70 29.28 17.70
C LEU A 538 -16.94 29.77 16.89
N PRO A 539 -17.05 29.55 15.56
CA PRO A 539 -18.26 29.86 14.81
C PRO A 539 -19.48 29.03 15.22
N LEU A 540 -19.27 27.78 15.68
CA LEU A 540 -20.34 26.87 16.09
C LEU A 540 -20.87 27.21 17.50
N LEU A 541 -19.96 27.51 18.44
CA LEU A 541 -20.29 27.73 19.84
C LEU A 541 -20.51 29.22 20.19
N GLY A 542 -19.83 30.14 19.52
CA GLY A 542 -19.87 31.58 19.77
C GLY A 542 -21.28 32.20 19.75
N PRO A 543 -22.11 31.95 18.72
CA PRO A 543 -23.47 32.48 18.62
C PRO A 543 -24.41 32.02 19.75
N VAL A 544 -24.11 30.90 20.41
CA VAL A 544 -24.89 30.36 21.54
C VAL A 544 -24.29 30.82 22.88
N ALA A 545 -22.96 30.81 22.99
CA ALA A 545 -22.24 31.20 24.20
C ALA A 545 -22.37 32.70 24.50
N VAL A 546 -22.30 33.58 23.50
CA VAL A 546 -22.37 35.04 23.71
C VAL A 546 -23.70 35.47 24.34
N PRO A 547 -24.89 35.06 23.84
CA PRO A 547 -26.17 35.35 24.50
C PRO A 547 -26.28 34.75 25.91
N LEU A 548 -25.79 33.51 26.14
CA LEU A 548 -25.82 32.86 27.45
C LEU A 548 -24.94 33.57 28.49
N ILE A 549 -23.73 34.00 28.10
CA ILE A 549 -22.82 34.77 28.93
C ILE A 549 -23.39 36.16 29.21
N MET A 550 -23.92 36.85 28.18
CA MET A 550 -24.57 38.15 28.38
C MET A 550 -25.81 38.05 29.28
N ALA A 551 -26.61 36.99 29.17
CA ALA A 551 -27.75 36.75 30.05
C ALA A 551 -27.31 36.49 31.50
N ALA A 552 -26.28 35.66 31.71
CA ALA A 552 -25.71 35.41 33.04
C ALA A 552 -25.13 36.68 33.67
N LEU A 553 -24.33 37.46 32.92
CA LEU A 553 -23.77 38.74 33.38
C LEU A 553 -24.86 39.77 33.69
N LYS A 554 -25.92 39.83 32.88
CA LYS A 554 -27.05 40.75 33.10
C LYS A 554 -27.84 40.36 34.36
N GLU A 555 -28.04 39.08 34.62
CA GLU A 555 -28.73 38.60 35.82
C GLU A 555 -27.85 38.76 37.08
N LEU A 556 -26.55 38.50 36.99
CA LEU A 556 -25.58 38.76 38.07
C LEU A 556 -25.52 40.26 38.42
N LYS A 557 -25.40 41.14 37.42
CA LYS A 557 -25.44 42.60 37.61
C LYS A 557 -26.80 43.07 38.16
N SER A 558 -27.89 42.38 37.83
CA SER A 558 -29.22 42.66 38.39
C SER A 558 -29.35 42.21 39.84
N ALA A 559 -28.73 41.08 40.23
CA ALA A 559 -28.65 40.62 41.61
C ALA A 559 -27.81 41.58 42.47
N LEU A 560 -26.61 41.95 41.99
CA LEU A 560 -25.72 42.91 42.65
C LEU A 560 -26.38 44.30 42.81
N LYS A 561 -27.10 44.77 41.78
CA LYS A 561 -27.81 46.06 41.86
C LYS A 561 -28.97 46.03 42.85
N ARG A 562 -29.64 44.88 43.06
CA ARG A 562 -30.66 44.71 44.12
C ARG A 562 -30.04 44.57 45.52
N ALA A 563 -28.86 43.95 45.64
CA ALA A 563 -28.11 43.94 46.90
C ALA A 563 -27.70 45.37 47.34
N ASN A 564 -27.36 46.25 46.38
CA ASN A 564 -27.02 47.65 46.65
C ASN A 564 -28.22 48.62 46.66
N SER A 565 -29.43 48.20 46.27
CA SER A 565 -30.65 49.02 46.32
C SER A 565 -31.44 48.64 47.57
N GLY A 566 -31.05 49.24 48.69
CA GLY A 566 -31.41 48.78 50.03
C GLY A 566 -32.89 48.79 50.40
N CYS A 567 -33.19 47.92 51.35
CA CYS A 567 -34.40 47.82 52.17
C CYS A 567 -35.09 49.16 52.48
N SER A 568 -36.34 49.32 52.01
CA SER A 568 -37.33 50.21 52.60
C SER A 568 -38.73 49.59 52.52
N LEU A 569 -39.12 48.90 53.60
CA LEU A 569 -40.50 48.47 53.83
C LEU A 569 -41.18 49.52 54.70
N GLN A 570 -42.33 50.02 54.25
CA GLN A 570 -43.19 50.93 55.03
C GLN A 570 -44.50 50.20 55.31
N GLU A 571 -44.84 50.06 56.58
CA GLU A 571 -45.95 49.24 57.06
C GLU A 571 -47.32 49.91 56.91
N ALA A 572 -48.36 49.08 56.74
CA ALA A 572 -49.71 49.34 57.22
C ALA A 572 -50.29 48.00 57.73
N GLY A 573 -50.62 47.94 59.03
CA GLY A 573 -51.13 46.73 59.72
C GLY A 573 -52.65 46.54 59.60
N PRO A 574 -53.35 45.85 60.54
CA PRO A 574 -52.87 45.47 61.88
C PRO A 574 -53.27 44.07 62.42
N SER A 575 -52.75 43.76 63.63
CA SER A 575 -53.26 42.83 64.66
C SER A 575 -53.08 41.31 64.48
N ALA A 576 -52.94 40.48 65.54
CA ALA A 576 -52.38 40.68 66.90
C ALA A 576 -52.24 39.30 67.62
N HIS A 577 -51.14 39.09 68.36
CA HIS A 577 -50.92 38.00 69.36
C HIS A 577 -50.99 36.53 68.87
N SER A 578 -50.41 35.51 69.52
CA SER A 578 -49.26 35.30 70.43
C SER A 578 -49.16 33.77 70.65
N LYS A 579 -48.01 33.07 70.72
CA LYS A 579 -47.06 32.96 71.84
C LYS A 579 -45.89 32.02 71.44
N LEU A 580 -44.80 32.06 72.21
CA LEU A 580 -43.62 31.18 72.09
C LEU A 580 -43.90 29.74 72.57
N TYR A 581 -43.14 28.75 72.08
CA TYR A 581 -42.05 28.10 72.84
C TYR A 581 -41.23 27.09 71.98
N GLU A 582 -39.93 27.00 72.26
CA GLU A 582 -38.95 25.97 71.83
C GLU A 582 -38.97 24.75 72.79
N PRO A 583 -38.17 23.65 72.62
CA PRO A 583 -37.42 23.12 71.46
C PRO A 583 -37.59 21.56 71.32
N GLU A 584 -36.55 20.86 70.80
CA GLU A 584 -36.21 19.41 70.87
C GLU A 584 -36.51 18.44 69.69
N GLN A 585 -35.85 17.27 69.76
CA GLN A 585 -35.39 16.43 68.64
C GLN A 585 -36.22 15.14 68.39
N LEU A 586 -35.70 14.32 67.45
CA LEU A 586 -35.80 12.84 67.32
C LEU A 586 -36.95 12.21 66.49
N ARG A 587 -36.60 11.96 65.22
CA ARG A 587 -36.59 10.65 64.51
C ARG A 587 -37.82 9.70 64.52
N VAL A 588 -38.23 9.33 63.28
CA VAL A 588 -38.51 7.94 62.79
C VAL A 588 -39.83 7.29 63.30
N ARG A 589 -40.74 6.70 62.49
CA ARG A 589 -40.72 6.19 61.09
C ARG A 589 -42.16 6.11 60.49
N ALA A 590 -42.23 5.89 59.17
CA ALA A 590 -43.22 5.08 58.43
C ALA A 590 -44.55 5.68 57.89
N LEU A 591 -44.70 5.60 56.55
CA LEU A 591 -45.94 5.54 55.72
C LEU A 591 -46.90 6.76 55.77
N ARG A 592 -47.44 7.34 54.69
CA ARG A 592 -47.75 6.88 53.31
C ARG A 592 -47.91 8.09 52.36
N LEU A 593 -47.72 7.89 51.05
CA LEU A 593 -48.04 8.86 49.97
C LEU A 593 -49.50 8.73 49.49
N PRO A 594 -50.21 9.85 49.19
CA PRO A 594 -51.37 9.86 48.29
C PRO A 594 -50.97 10.21 46.84
N ALA A 595 -51.79 9.78 45.87
CA ALA A 595 -51.50 9.89 44.44
C ALA A 595 -51.78 11.30 43.88
N PRO A 596 -50.81 11.91 43.18
CA PRO A 596 -50.93 11.95 41.71
C PRO A 596 -49.58 11.82 40.96
N LEU A 597 -48.78 10.80 41.25
CA LEU A 597 -47.50 10.53 40.53
C LEU A 597 -47.63 9.64 39.27
N ARG A 598 -48.84 9.18 38.93
CA ARG A 598 -49.10 8.31 37.77
C ARG A 598 -49.17 9.02 36.41
N GLY A 599 -49.32 10.34 36.37
CA GLY A 599 -49.30 11.13 35.13
C GLY A 599 -47.88 11.38 34.61
N ILE A 600 -46.99 11.84 35.48
CA ILE A 600 -45.65 12.29 35.10
C ILE A 600 -44.76 11.11 34.66
N LEU A 601 -44.77 9.98 35.37
CA LEU A 601 -44.02 8.80 34.93
C LEU A 601 -44.55 8.16 33.64
N ARG A 602 -45.87 8.26 33.34
CA ARG A 602 -46.37 7.83 32.03
C ARG A 602 -45.87 8.75 30.92
N SER A 603 -45.82 10.07 31.15
CA SER A 603 -45.23 11.00 30.18
C SER A 603 -43.74 10.72 29.99
N PHE A 604 -42.96 10.49 31.06
CA PHE A 604 -41.53 10.18 30.92
C PHE A 604 -41.25 8.81 30.29
N VAL A 605 -42.02 7.76 30.60
CA VAL A 605 -41.84 6.45 29.95
C VAL A 605 -42.33 6.47 28.50
N VAL A 606 -43.42 7.19 28.18
CA VAL A 606 -43.84 7.38 26.77
C VAL A 606 -42.85 8.27 26.03
N GLN A 607 -42.30 9.34 26.61
CA GLN A 607 -41.27 10.16 25.98
C GLN A 607 -39.95 9.40 25.81
N TYR A 608 -39.55 8.57 26.78
CA TYR A 608 -38.33 7.76 26.71
C TYR A 608 -38.49 6.57 25.75
N LEU A 609 -39.68 5.98 25.63
CA LEU A 609 -39.98 4.99 24.59
C LEU A 609 -40.15 5.63 23.21
N TYR A 610 -40.70 6.85 23.12
CA TYR A 610 -40.69 7.62 21.87
C TYR A 610 -39.26 7.96 21.45
N LEU A 611 -38.41 8.48 22.34
CA LEU A 611 -36.99 8.68 22.01
C LEU A 611 -36.33 7.34 21.62
N ARG A 612 -36.58 6.24 22.34
CA ARG A 612 -35.98 4.94 22.03
C ARG A 612 -36.51 4.30 20.72
N HIS A 613 -37.72 4.64 20.26
CA HIS A 613 -38.22 4.25 18.93
C HIS A 613 -37.81 5.25 17.82
N SER A 614 -37.65 6.54 18.13
CA SER A 614 -37.10 7.54 17.21
C SER A 614 -35.59 7.33 16.94
N TYR A 615 -34.88 6.66 17.85
CA TYR A 615 -33.49 6.21 17.64
C TYR A 615 -33.36 4.91 16.81
N LEU A 616 -34.45 4.36 16.25
CA LEU A 616 -34.42 3.31 15.23
C LEU A 616 -35.00 3.76 13.87
N GLY A 617 -35.32 5.05 13.71
CA GLY A 617 -35.94 5.61 12.51
C GLY A 617 -35.26 6.87 11.95
N LEU A 618 -34.10 7.25 12.51
CA LEU A 618 -33.23 8.28 11.93
C LEU A 618 -32.16 7.58 11.08
N THR A 619 -32.50 7.30 9.83
CA THR A 619 -31.50 7.16 8.78
C THR A 619 -30.61 8.42 8.81
N PHE A 620 -29.37 8.27 9.24
CA PHE A 620 -28.32 9.24 8.94
C PHE A 620 -28.06 9.18 7.43
N THR A 621 -28.94 9.81 6.64
CA THR A 621 -28.49 10.46 5.43
C THR A 621 -27.55 11.57 5.90
N HIS A 622 -26.26 11.24 6.00
CA HIS A 622 -25.25 12.30 5.94
C HIS A 622 -25.59 13.10 4.67
N PRO A 623 -25.89 14.40 4.76
CA PRO A 623 -25.87 15.20 3.56
C PRO A 623 -24.44 15.09 3.04
N PHE A 624 -24.27 14.43 1.89
CA PHE A 624 -22.96 14.37 1.24
C PHE A 624 -22.45 15.80 1.16
N GLN A 625 -21.32 16.04 1.83
CA GLN A 625 -20.68 17.33 1.78
C GLN A 625 -20.04 17.40 0.40
N ASN A 626 -20.81 17.90 -0.57
CA ASN A 626 -20.40 17.99 -1.97
C ASN A 626 -19.10 18.80 -2.05
N MET A 627 -17.97 18.10 -2.16
CA MET A 627 -16.67 18.68 -2.43
C MET A 627 -16.63 19.04 -3.91
N PRO A 628 -16.67 20.33 -4.30
CA PRO A 628 -16.60 20.69 -5.70
C PRO A 628 -15.21 20.34 -6.24
N LEU A 629 -15.15 19.84 -7.47
CA LEU A 629 -13.89 19.65 -8.18
C LEU A 629 -13.37 21.03 -8.64
N SER A 630 -12.13 21.35 -8.29
CA SER A 630 -11.52 22.63 -8.66
C SER A 630 -11.41 22.79 -10.18
N SER A 631 -11.33 24.03 -10.67
CA SER A 631 -11.13 24.30 -12.11
C SER A 631 -9.82 23.72 -12.64
N THR A 632 -8.78 23.68 -11.80
CA THR A 632 -7.51 23.00 -12.08
C THR A 632 -7.70 21.49 -12.20
N GLY A 633 -8.48 20.86 -11.31
CA GLY A 633 -8.81 19.44 -11.40
C GLY A 633 -9.59 19.08 -12.66
N VAL A 634 -10.59 19.90 -13.03
CA VAL A 634 -11.34 19.74 -14.28
C VAL A 634 -10.42 19.82 -15.50
N GLN A 635 -9.45 20.74 -15.53
CA GLN A 635 -8.52 20.84 -16.65
C GLN A 635 -7.50 19.70 -16.65
N GLY A 636 -6.94 19.34 -15.49
CA GLY A 636 -5.98 18.24 -15.36
C GLY A 636 -6.55 16.90 -15.83
N VAL A 637 -7.82 16.59 -15.54
CA VAL A 637 -8.47 15.36 -16.05
C VAL A 637 -8.52 15.34 -17.59
N LYS A 638 -8.73 16.50 -18.23
CA LYS A 638 -8.70 16.61 -19.71
C LYS A 638 -7.29 16.43 -20.25
N ASP A 639 -6.33 17.12 -19.66
CA ASP A 639 -4.92 17.08 -20.07
C ASP A 639 -4.36 15.65 -19.96
N VAL A 640 -4.73 14.92 -18.90
CA VAL A 640 -4.44 13.49 -18.72
C VAL A 640 -5.06 12.65 -19.85
N LEU A 641 -6.36 12.80 -20.11
CA LEU A 641 -7.06 11.99 -21.12
C LEU A 641 -6.53 12.27 -22.54
N ASP A 642 -6.27 13.54 -22.87
CA ASP A 642 -5.67 13.96 -24.13
C ASP A 642 -4.21 13.48 -24.28
N GLY A 643 -3.46 13.43 -23.18
CA GLY A 643 -2.11 12.86 -23.11
C GLY A 643 -2.11 11.38 -23.45
N PHE A 644 -2.94 10.58 -22.77
CA PHE A 644 -2.99 9.13 -22.98
C PHE A 644 -3.44 8.73 -24.38
N VAL A 645 -4.27 9.53 -25.05
CA VAL A 645 -4.58 9.34 -26.48
C VAL A 645 -3.37 9.62 -27.37
N LYS A 646 -2.63 10.72 -27.15
CA LYS A 646 -1.39 11.02 -27.88
C LYS A 646 -0.34 9.92 -27.69
N ASP A 647 -0.31 9.31 -26.51
CA ASP A 647 0.61 8.20 -26.17
C ASP A 647 0.14 6.82 -26.68
N GLY A 648 -0.92 6.76 -27.51
CA GLY A 648 -1.34 5.55 -28.22
C GLY A 648 -2.49 4.76 -27.60
N SER A 649 -3.30 5.38 -26.73
CA SER A 649 -4.65 4.86 -26.43
C SER A 649 -5.59 5.02 -27.65
N PRO A 650 -6.61 4.17 -27.81
CA PRO A 650 -7.75 4.52 -28.67
C PRO A 650 -8.44 5.80 -28.15
N GLY A 651 -9.39 6.35 -28.90
CA GLY A 651 -10.24 7.43 -28.36
C GLY A 651 -10.92 7.04 -27.05
N LEU A 652 -11.00 7.99 -26.12
CA LEU A 652 -11.49 7.80 -24.76
C LEU A 652 -12.63 8.78 -24.45
N VAL A 653 -13.62 8.34 -23.68
CA VAL A 653 -14.59 9.23 -23.03
C VAL A 653 -14.54 9.01 -21.52
N PHE A 654 -14.46 10.10 -20.77
CA PHE A 654 -14.44 10.11 -19.32
C PHE A 654 -15.62 10.94 -18.79
N SER A 655 -16.31 10.45 -17.76
CA SER A 655 -17.40 11.16 -17.08
C SER A 655 -17.38 10.86 -15.59
N ALA A 656 -17.44 11.89 -14.75
CA ALA A 656 -17.54 11.76 -13.29
C ALA A 656 -18.67 12.63 -12.73
N VAL A 657 -19.31 12.15 -11.67
CA VAL A 657 -20.53 12.71 -11.07
C VAL A 657 -20.43 12.73 -9.55
N ASP A 658 -21.03 13.74 -8.92
CA ASP A 658 -21.20 13.79 -7.46
C ASP A 658 -22.54 13.18 -7.00
N ALA A 659 -22.72 13.05 -5.69
CA ALA A 659 -23.96 12.59 -5.09
C ALA A 659 -25.17 13.52 -5.36
N SER A 660 -24.98 14.78 -5.77
CA SER A 660 -26.11 15.62 -6.24
C SER A 660 -26.55 15.28 -7.67
N GLY A 661 -25.85 14.37 -8.34
CA GLY A 661 -26.10 14.03 -9.73
C GLY A 661 -25.55 15.05 -10.72
N LYS A 662 -24.69 15.98 -10.25
CA LYS A 662 -24.01 16.97 -11.08
C LYS A 662 -22.74 16.36 -11.64
N ILE A 663 -22.54 16.50 -12.95
CA ILE A 663 -21.30 16.14 -13.62
C ILE A 663 -20.18 17.06 -13.11
N LEU A 664 -19.13 16.46 -12.54
CA LEU A 664 -17.93 17.14 -12.06
C LEU A 664 -16.99 17.45 -13.22
N VAL A 665 -16.76 16.47 -14.09
CA VAL A 665 -15.98 16.59 -15.31
C VAL A 665 -16.47 15.57 -16.33
N GLU A 666 -16.48 15.97 -17.59
CA GLU A 666 -16.81 15.10 -18.72
C GLU A 666 -16.03 15.57 -19.94
N HIS A 667 -15.26 14.66 -20.53
CA HIS A 667 -14.34 14.95 -21.64
C HIS A 667 -14.26 13.78 -22.61
N ALA A 668 -13.95 14.10 -23.87
CA ALA A 668 -13.67 13.14 -24.93
C ALA A 668 -12.34 13.49 -25.57
N ALA A 669 -11.50 12.48 -25.77
CA ALA A 669 -10.17 12.61 -26.36
C ALA A 669 -10.03 11.66 -27.56
N GLY A 670 -9.35 12.13 -28.61
CA GLY A 670 -9.08 11.34 -29.82
C GLY A 670 -10.24 11.26 -30.80
N THR A 671 -10.25 10.19 -31.59
CA THR A 671 -11.24 9.90 -32.64
C THR A 671 -12.05 8.64 -32.30
N ALA A 672 -13.19 8.47 -32.96
CA ALA A 672 -14.05 7.29 -32.81
C ALA A 672 -13.32 5.96 -33.15
N GLY A 673 -12.21 6.02 -33.89
CA GLY A 673 -11.23 4.95 -34.01
C GLY A 673 -10.01 5.36 -34.81
N ILE A 674 -8.94 4.56 -34.77
CA ILE A 674 -7.61 4.93 -35.32
C ILE A 674 -7.58 5.22 -36.83
N GLU A 675 -8.56 4.71 -37.58
CA GLU A 675 -8.75 4.92 -39.04
C GLU A 675 -9.90 5.93 -39.34
N SER A 676 -10.44 6.60 -38.31
CA SER A 676 -11.60 7.47 -38.44
C SER A 676 -11.21 8.93 -38.20
N ASP A 677 -11.56 9.80 -39.13
CA ASP A 677 -11.46 11.26 -38.95
C ASP A 677 -12.56 11.83 -38.02
N GLN A 678 -13.53 11.02 -37.60
CA GLN A 678 -14.59 11.46 -36.70
C GLN A 678 -14.04 11.64 -35.29
N PRO A 679 -14.11 12.85 -34.68
CA PRO A 679 -13.70 13.05 -33.30
C PRO A 679 -14.51 12.17 -32.34
N MET A 680 -13.91 11.82 -31.22
CA MET A 680 -14.63 11.19 -30.11
C MET A 680 -15.63 12.19 -29.53
N ASP A 681 -16.90 11.82 -29.46
CA ASP A 681 -17.99 12.69 -28.97
C ASP A 681 -18.51 12.17 -27.62
N LYS A 682 -18.30 12.94 -26.55
CA LYS A 682 -18.77 12.61 -25.19
C LYS A 682 -20.31 12.55 -25.08
N ASP A 683 -21.01 13.32 -25.91
CA ASP A 683 -22.45 13.46 -25.88
C ASP A 683 -23.15 12.36 -26.67
N ASN A 684 -22.55 11.89 -27.77
CA ASN A 684 -23.17 10.94 -28.70
C ASN A 684 -22.49 9.59 -28.86
N THR A 685 -21.19 9.45 -28.58
CA THR A 685 -20.49 8.19 -28.86
C THR A 685 -21.01 7.06 -27.97
N LEU A 686 -21.43 5.98 -28.62
CA LEU A 686 -21.98 4.79 -28.01
C LEU A 686 -20.89 3.72 -27.90
N PHE A 687 -20.72 3.17 -26.70
CA PHE A 687 -19.72 2.16 -26.38
C PHE A 687 -20.40 0.83 -26.09
N TRP A 688 -19.81 -0.28 -26.55
CA TRP A 688 -20.15 -1.60 -26.01
C TRP A 688 -19.56 -1.70 -24.60
N LEU A 689 -20.43 -1.79 -23.59
CA LEU A 689 -19.98 -1.77 -22.20
C LEU A 689 -19.53 -3.14 -21.69
N ALA A 690 -19.82 -4.22 -22.44
CA ALA A 690 -19.51 -5.59 -22.05
C ALA A 690 -19.91 -5.84 -20.57
N SER A 691 -18.95 -6.24 -19.74
CA SER A 691 -19.20 -6.63 -18.35
C SER A 691 -19.65 -5.54 -17.38
N CYS A 692 -19.69 -4.25 -17.77
CA CYS A 692 -20.42 -3.25 -16.98
C CYS A 692 -21.94 -3.52 -16.99
N THR A 693 -22.47 -4.28 -17.96
CA THR A 693 -23.87 -4.76 -17.96
C THR A 693 -24.24 -5.48 -16.66
N LYS A 694 -23.28 -6.18 -16.04
CA LYS A 694 -23.50 -7.00 -14.84
C LYS A 694 -24.09 -6.21 -13.68
N LEU A 695 -23.70 -4.94 -13.50
CA LEU A 695 -24.25 -4.06 -12.47
C LEU A 695 -25.75 -3.81 -12.68
N VAL A 696 -26.16 -3.57 -13.93
CA VAL A 696 -27.57 -3.33 -14.31
C VAL A 696 -28.40 -4.60 -14.13
N THR A 697 -27.86 -5.76 -14.50
CA THR A 697 -28.48 -7.07 -14.24
C THR A 697 -28.67 -7.34 -12.75
N CYS A 698 -27.66 -7.03 -11.91
CA CYS A 698 -27.77 -7.16 -10.46
C CYS A 698 -28.87 -6.27 -9.88
N ILE A 699 -28.95 -5.00 -10.32
CA ILE A 699 -30.03 -4.08 -9.94
C ILE A 699 -31.40 -4.67 -10.33
N ALA A 700 -31.56 -5.15 -11.56
CA ALA A 700 -32.82 -5.70 -12.06
C ALA A 700 -33.26 -6.97 -11.28
N VAL A 701 -32.33 -7.85 -10.94
CA VAL A 701 -32.62 -9.03 -10.11
C VAL A 701 -32.98 -8.62 -8.69
N LEU A 702 -32.26 -7.66 -8.09
CA LEU A 702 -32.56 -7.14 -6.76
C LEU A 702 -33.93 -6.43 -6.68
N GLN A 703 -34.38 -5.76 -7.75
CA GLN A 703 -35.75 -5.24 -7.85
C GLN A 703 -36.81 -6.34 -7.71
N LEU A 704 -36.54 -7.57 -8.18
CA LEU A 704 -37.45 -8.71 -8.02
C LEU A 704 -37.29 -9.42 -6.66
N VAL A 705 -36.10 -9.38 -6.06
CA VAL A 705 -35.88 -9.78 -4.66
C VAL A 705 -36.70 -8.89 -3.71
N GLU A 706 -36.67 -7.57 -3.92
CA GLU A 706 -37.48 -6.60 -3.16
C GLU A 706 -39.00 -6.81 -3.28
N GLN A 707 -39.43 -7.39 -4.40
CA GLN A 707 -40.82 -7.75 -4.68
C GLN A 707 -41.20 -9.14 -4.13
N GLY A 708 -40.24 -9.87 -3.53
CA GLY A 708 -40.44 -11.25 -3.07
C GLY A 708 -40.64 -12.27 -4.20
N LYS A 709 -40.31 -11.91 -5.44
CA LYS A 709 -40.47 -12.76 -6.64
C LYS A 709 -39.27 -13.67 -6.87
N ILE A 710 -38.08 -13.22 -6.47
CA ILE A 710 -36.83 -14.00 -6.52
C ILE A 710 -36.29 -14.14 -5.09
N PRO A 711 -36.31 -15.35 -4.49
CA PRO A 711 -35.54 -15.63 -3.28
C PRO A 711 -34.04 -15.78 -3.62
N LEU A 712 -33.15 -15.10 -2.89
CA LEU A 712 -31.71 -15.16 -3.13
C LEU A 712 -31.09 -16.53 -2.81
N ASP A 713 -31.54 -17.17 -1.74
CA ASP A 713 -30.89 -18.33 -1.10
C ASP A 713 -31.69 -19.64 -1.24
N ASP A 714 -32.77 -19.64 -2.03
CA ASP A 714 -33.59 -20.82 -2.31
C ASP A 714 -33.13 -21.50 -3.61
N ALA A 715 -32.50 -22.68 -3.46
CA ALA A 715 -32.04 -23.47 -4.60
C ALA A 715 -33.18 -24.26 -5.28
N ASP A 716 -34.28 -24.57 -4.59
CA ASP A 716 -35.41 -25.28 -5.19
C ASP A 716 -36.23 -24.36 -6.09
N PHE A 717 -36.29 -23.06 -5.75
CA PHE A 717 -36.70 -22.01 -6.69
C PHE A 717 -35.83 -22.00 -7.96
N VAL A 718 -34.50 -22.03 -7.83
CA VAL A 718 -33.59 -22.08 -8.98
C VAL A 718 -33.84 -23.34 -9.82
N LYS A 719 -33.94 -24.54 -9.22
CA LYS A 719 -34.26 -25.78 -9.96
C LYS A 719 -35.63 -25.73 -10.66
N LYS A 720 -36.61 -25.05 -10.09
CA LYS A 720 -37.95 -24.90 -10.67
C LYS A 720 -37.95 -23.98 -11.89
N VAL A 721 -37.19 -22.88 -11.83
CA VAL A 721 -37.10 -21.89 -12.92
C VAL A 721 -36.07 -22.30 -13.99
N MET A 722 -34.98 -22.94 -13.57
CA MET A 722 -33.83 -23.42 -14.35
C MET A 722 -33.60 -24.93 -14.12
N PRO A 723 -34.52 -25.81 -14.55
CA PRO A 723 -34.35 -27.26 -14.39
C PRO A 723 -33.05 -27.79 -15.03
N GLU A 724 -32.55 -27.14 -16.08
CA GLU A 724 -31.30 -27.48 -16.74
C GLU A 724 -30.04 -27.25 -15.89
N ILE A 725 -30.09 -26.44 -14.82
CA ILE A 725 -28.97 -26.28 -13.87
C ILE A 725 -28.77 -27.55 -13.05
N LYS A 726 -29.87 -28.21 -12.65
CA LYS A 726 -29.85 -29.39 -11.77
C LYS A 726 -29.05 -30.55 -12.36
N GLU A 727 -29.13 -30.73 -13.69
CA GLU A 727 -28.49 -31.85 -14.37
C GLU A 727 -27.03 -31.58 -14.77
N LYS A 728 -26.49 -30.37 -14.48
CA LYS A 728 -25.09 -30.02 -14.79
C LYS A 728 -24.11 -30.79 -13.93
N LYS A 729 -23.04 -31.25 -14.57
CA LYS A 729 -21.87 -31.84 -13.92
C LYS A 729 -20.78 -30.78 -13.71
N VAL A 730 -19.96 -31.02 -12.69
CA VAL A 730 -18.78 -30.23 -12.32
C VAL A 730 -17.53 -30.90 -12.87
N TYR A 731 -16.70 -30.14 -13.60
CA TYR A 731 -15.49 -30.60 -14.27
C TYR A 731 -14.27 -29.95 -13.62
N ALA A 732 -13.95 -30.37 -12.38
CA ALA A 732 -12.90 -29.74 -11.56
C ALA A 732 -11.51 -29.77 -12.20
N ASP A 733 -11.20 -30.87 -12.91
CA ASP A 733 -10.00 -31.11 -13.70
C ASP A 733 -10.18 -30.75 -15.20
N GLY A 734 -11.33 -30.17 -15.58
CA GLY A 734 -11.71 -29.88 -16.96
C GLY A 734 -12.22 -31.07 -17.80
N VAL A 735 -12.18 -32.30 -17.27
CA VAL A 735 -12.41 -33.54 -18.05
C VAL A 735 -13.42 -34.48 -17.38
N THR A 736 -13.28 -34.74 -16.09
CA THR A 736 -14.06 -35.72 -15.35
C THR A 736 -15.37 -35.11 -14.81
N PRO A 737 -16.55 -35.60 -15.22
CA PRO A 737 -17.81 -35.12 -14.69
C PRO A 737 -18.07 -35.64 -13.27
N ALA A 738 -18.26 -34.72 -12.33
CA ALA A 738 -18.74 -34.99 -10.97
C ALA A 738 -20.14 -34.40 -10.73
N ASP A 739 -20.86 -34.93 -9.75
CA ASP A 739 -22.13 -34.34 -9.30
C ASP A 739 -21.91 -33.04 -8.50
N GLN A 740 -22.93 -32.18 -8.49
CA GLN A 740 -22.98 -31.01 -7.62
C GLN A 740 -23.11 -31.44 -6.15
N GLN A 741 -22.21 -30.95 -5.29
CA GLN A 741 -22.25 -31.19 -3.84
C GLN A 741 -23.21 -30.25 -3.11
N LYS A 742 -23.51 -29.10 -3.71
CA LYS A 742 -24.51 -28.12 -3.29
C LYS A 742 -25.24 -27.63 -4.53
N ASP A 743 -26.51 -27.30 -4.39
CA ASP A 743 -27.29 -26.71 -5.47
C ASP A 743 -26.99 -25.20 -5.62
N VAL A 744 -27.07 -24.69 -6.85
CA VAL A 744 -26.87 -23.27 -7.17
C VAL A 744 -28.04 -22.41 -6.67
N THR A 745 -27.73 -21.29 -6.02
CA THR A 745 -28.70 -20.23 -5.63
C THR A 745 -28.52 -18.95 -6.46
N VAL A 746 -29.50 -18.03 -6.42
CA VAL A 746 -29.37 -16.73 -7.09
C VAL A 746 -28.27 -15.88 -6.44
N ARG A 747 -28.07 -15.95 -5.12
CA ARG A 747 -26.91 -15.34 -4.45
C ARG A 747 -25.60 -15.82 -5.06
N MET A 748 -25.46 -17.14 -5.32
CA MET A 748 -24.26 -17.69 -5.95
C MET A 748 -24.07 -17.18 -7.39
N MET A 749 -25.15 -16.95 -8.12
CA MET A 749 -25.10 -16.35 -9.46
C MET A 749 -24.57 -14.91 -9.41
N LEU A 750 -25.16 -14.05 -8.57
CA LEU A 750 -24.79 -12.64 -8.44
C LEU A 750 -23.39 -12.41 -7.81
N SER A 751 -22.90 -13.38 -7.02
CA SER A 751 -21.60 -13.33 -6.35
C SER A 751 -20.48 -14.08 -7.06
N HIS A 752 -20.71 -14.59 -8.28
CA HIS A 752 -19.71 -15.37 -9.03
C HIS A 752 -19.21 -16.64 -8.30
N THR A 753 -20.03 -17.23 -7.43
CA THR A 753 -19.73 -18.49 -6.71
C THR A 753 -20.55 -19.69 -7.18
N ALA A 754 -21.35 -19.54 -8.25
CA ALA A 754 -22.18 -20.62 -8.79
C ALA A 754 -21.39 -21.79 -9.43
N GLY A 755 -20.08 -21.64 -9.66
CA GLY A 755 -19.20 -22.70 -10.18
C GLY A 755 -19.02 -22.72 -11.71
N PHE A 756 -19.72 -21.85 -12.45
CA PHE A 756 -19.44 -21.56 -13.86
C PHE A 756 -18.10 -20.79 -14.03
N ALA A 757 -17.61 -20.70 -15.26
CA ALA A 757 -16.50 -19.83 -15.67
C ALA A 757 -16.74 -19.32 -17.12
N TYR A 758 -15.83 -18.50 -17.65
CA TYR A 758 -15.74 -18.14 -19.07
C TYR A 758 -14.52 -18.81 -19.73
N GLY A 759 -14.67 -19.30 -20.97
CA GLY A 759 -13.61 -19.97 -21.72
C GLY A 759 -12.44 -19.09 -22.17
N PHE A 760 -12.56 -17.77 -22.13
CA PHE A 760 -11.42 -16.86 -22.34
C PHE A 760 -10.58 -16.63 -21.06
N ILE A 761 -11.09 -17.04 -19.89
CA ILE A 761 -10.40 -16.98 -18.60
C ILE A 761 -9.88 -18.36 -18.21
N ASP A 762 -10.77 -19.36 -18.12
CA ASP A 762 -10.45 -20.68 -17.59
C ASP A 762 -10.42 -21.75 -18.70
N PRO A 763 -9.26 -22.40 -18.94
CA PRO A 763 -9.11 -23.42 -19.99
C PRO A 763 -9.88 -24.74 -19.71
N ARG A 764 -10.44 -24.93 -18.50
CA ARG A 764 -11.33 -26.06 -18.17
C ARG A 764 -12.69 -25.93 -18.84
N VAL A 765 -13.09 -24.71 -19.20
CA VAL A 765 -14.24 -24.47 -20.08
C VAL A 765 -13.79 -24.73 -21.52
N GLN A 766 -14.51 -25.61 -22.21
CA GLN A 766 -14.36 -25.83 -23.65
C GLN A 766 -15.56 -25.15 -24.32
N PRO A 767 -15.47 -23.87 -24.70
CA PRO A 767 -16.59 -23.15 -25.28
C PRO A 767 -16.82 -23.62 -26.74
N ALA A 768 -18.05 -23.51 -27.22
CA ALA A 768 -18.41 -23.83 -28.60
C ALA A 768 -18.06 -22.69 -29.58
N HIS A 769 -17.83 -21.48 -29.06
CA HIS A 769 -17.55 -20.23 -29.77
C HIS A 769 -16.50 -19.42 -29.00
N ASP A 770 -15.88 -18.42 -29.61
CA ASP A 770 -14.76 -17.67 -29.00
C ASP A 770 -15.13 -16.96 -27.69
N LEU A 771 -16.40 -16.59 -27.49
CA LEU A 771 -16.95 -15.94 -26.30
C LEU A 771 -18.42 -16.33 -26.06
N GLU A 772 -18.74 -16.83 -24.85
CA GLU A 772 -20.08 -17.26 -24.49
C GLU A 772 -21.05 -16.08 -24.32
N GLY A 773 -22.25 -16.19 -24.91
CA GLY A 773 -23.33 -15.22 -24.78
C GLY A 773 -23.26 -14.06 -25.77
N LEU A 774 -22.23 -14.03 -26.65
CA LEU A 774 -22.08 -12.99 -27.66
C LEU A 774 -22.67 -13.35 -29.03
N THR A 775 -23.02 -14.62 -29.27
CA THR A 775 -23.62 -15.06 -30.54
C THR A 775 -25.09 -14.64 -30.70
N GLY A 776 -25.79 -14.45 -29.58
CA GLY A 776 -27.25 -14.30 -29.55
C GLY A 776 -28.01 -15.62 -29.43
N ASP A 777 -27.36 -16.78 -29.32
CA ASP A 777 -28.01 -18.01 -28.87
C ASP A 777 -27.92 -18.14 -27.33
N ARG A 778 -29.05 -18.44 -26.69
CA ARG A 778 -29.07 -18.75 -25.24
C ARG A 778 -28.33 -20.04 -24.92
N ASN A 779 -28.18 -20.93 -25.90
CA ASN A 779 -27.48 -22.20 -25.74
C ASN A 779 -26.01 -22.02 -25.36
N ASP A 780 -25.37 -20.89 -25.69
CA ASP A 780 -24.04 -20.52 -25.19
C ASP A 780 -23.98 -20.57 -23.65
N ILE A 781 -25.03 -20.09 -23.00
CA ILE A 781 -25.15 -20.05 -21.54
C ILE A 781 -25.72 -21.38 -21.03
N LEU A 782 -26.81 -21.87 -21.65
CA LEU A 782 -27.49 -23.09 -21.20
C LEU A 782 -26.61 -24.35 -21.30
N ASN A 783 -25.68 -24.42 -22.26
CA ASN A 783 -24.73 -25.54 -22.38
C ASN A 783 -23.46 -25.36 -21.54
N GLY A 784 -23.24 -24.19 -20.93
CA GLY A 784 -22.09 -23.92 -20.08
C GLY A 784 -21.93 -24.95 -18.96
N ARG A 785 -20.69 -25.42 -18.75
CA ARG A 785 -20.36 -26.42 -17.71
C ARG A 785 -19.96 -25.73 -16.40
N LEU A 786 -20.13 -26.43 -15.29
CA LEU A 786 -19.53 -26.03 -14.01
C LEU A 786 -18.07 -26.52 -14.00
N VAL A 787 -17.12 -25.67 -13.61
CA VAL A 787 -15.71 -26.02 -13.42
C VAL A 787 -15.32 -26.06 -11.94
N ASN A 788 -16.07 -25.38 -11.07
CA ASN A 788 -15.91 -25.43 -9.62
C ASN A 788 -17.23 -25.90 -8.97
N GLN A 789 -17.18 -26.42 -7.73
CA GLN A 789 -18.39 -26.81 -7.00
C GLN A 789 -19.20 -25.55 -6.57
N PRO A 790 -20.55 -25.54 -6.64
CA PRO A 790 -21.33 -24.38 -6.22
C PRO A 790 -21.04 -23.96 -4.77
N GLY A 791 -20.66 -22.70 -4.59
CA GLY A 791 -20.27 -22.12 -3.31
C GLY A 791 -18.91 -22.58 -2.76
N SER A 792 -18.03 -23.18 -3.58
CA SER A 792 -16.67 -23.59 -3.14
C SER A 792 -15.61 -22.50 -3.27
N MET A 793 -15.67 -21.72 -4.36
CA MET A 793 -14.79 -20.58 -4.62
C MET A 793 -15.47 -19.55 -5.52
N TRP A 794 -14.90 -18.36 -5.59
CA TRP A 794 -15.24 -17.34 -6.58
C TRP A 794 -14.59 -17.68 -7.93
N GLU A 795 -15.32 -17.47 -9.02
CA GLU A 795 -14.86 -17.73 -10.38
C GLU A 795 -15.53 -16.78 -11.39
N TYR A 796 -14.75 -16.17 -12.29
CA TYR A 796 -15.31 -15.18 -13.20
C TYR A 796 -16.03 -15.82 -14.39
N ALA A 797 -17.32 -15.50 -14.56
CA ALA A 797 -18.25 -16.46 -15.16
C ALA A 797 -19.50 -15.86 -15.83
N THR A 798 -20.15 -16.69 -16.65
CA THR A 798 -21.51 -16.52 -17.20
C THR A 798 -22.63 -16.53 -16.14
N SER A 799 -22.29 -16.60 -14.84
CA SER A 799 -23.25 -16.64 -13.73
C SER A 799 -24.28 -15.49 -13.74
N ILE A 800 -23.91 -14.31 -14.21
CA ILE A 800 -24.83 -13.15 -14.31
C ILE A 800 -25.81 -13.30 -15.49
N ASP A 801 -25.41 -13.98 -16.56
CA ASP A 801 -26.31 -14.33 -17.68
C ASP A 801 -27.40 -15.31 -17.23
N TRP A 802 -27.06 -16.27 -16.36
CA TRP A 802 -28.04 -17.13 -15.69
C TRP A 802 -29.02 -16.34 -14.80
N ALA A 803 -28.54 -15.34 -14.05
CA ALA A 803 -29.42 -14.48 -13.27
C ALA A 803 -30.37 -13.65 -14.15
N GLY A 804 -29.90 -13.19 -15.31
CA GLY A 804 -30.74 -12.56 -16.35
C GLY A 804 -31.81 -13.51 -16.88
N LEU A 805 -31.46 -14.74 -17.23
CA LEU A 805 -32.43 -15.77 -17.64
C LEU A 805 -33.46 -16.08 -16.54
N VAL A 806 -33.08 -16.06 -15.26
CA VAL A 806 -34.01 -16.24 -14.13
C VAL A 806 -35.00 -15.09 -14.08
N LEU A 807 -34.55 -13.85 -14.26
CA LEU A 807 -35.42 -12.68 -14.38
C LEU A 807 -36.41 -12.85 -15.53
N GLU A 808 -35.96 -13.20 -16.75
CA GLU A 808 -36.83 -13.34 -17.92
C GLU A 808 -37.92 -14.41 -17.70
N ARG A 809 -37.57 -15.57 -17.10
CA ARG A 809 -38.54 -16.63 -16.82
C ARG A 809 -39.53 -16.29 -15.69
N VAL A 810 -39.14 -15.40 -14.78
CA VAL A 810 -39.99 -14.96 -13.65
C VAL A 810 -40.94 -13.83 -14.06
N THR A 811 -40.53 -12.95 -14.98
CA THR A 811 -41.32 -11.79 -15.43
C THR A 811 -42.10 -12.03 -16.71
N GLY A 812 -41.59 -12.89 -17.60
CA GLY A 812 -42.07 -13.00 -18.98
C GLY A 812 -41.64 -11.84 -19.89
N GLN A 813 -40.82 -10.91 -19.40
CA GLN A 813 -40.22 -9.82 -20.19
C GLN A 813 -38.83 -10.21 -20.68
N THR A 814 -38.38 -9.59 -21.77
CA THR A 814 -36.96 -9.65 -22.17
C THR A 814 -36.11 -8.78 -21.26
N LEU A 815 -34.84 -9.13 -21.05
CA LEU A 815 -33.96 -8.43 -20.11
C LEU A 815 -33.77 -6.94 -20.44
N GLY A 816 -33.66 -6.61 -21.73
CA GLY A 816 -33.53 -5.24 -22.24
C GLY A 816 -34.80 -4.40 -22.10
N ASP A 817 -35.99 -5.00 -22.29
CA ASP A 817 -37.25 -4.30 -22.01
C ASP A 817 -37.37 -4.00 -20.51
N TYR A 818 -37.00 -4.97 -19.65
CA TYR A 818 -36.99 -4.79 -18.20
C TYR A 818 -36.04 -3.66 -17.77
N PHE A 819 -34.84 -3.59 -18.35
CA PHE A 819 -33.91 -2.49 -18.10
C PHE A 819 -34.48 -1.14 -18.55
N ALA A 820 -35.11 -1.09 -19.73
CA ALA A 820 -35.71 0.12 -20.26
C ALA A 820 -36.84 0.64 -19.35
N GLU A 821 -37.77 -0.24 -18.94
CA GLU A 821 -38.94 0.12 -18.13
C GLU A 821 -38.57 0.43 -16.67
N HIS A 822 -37.74 -0.40 -16.02
CA HIS A 822 -37.56 -0.38 -14.57
C HIS A 822 -36.25 0.25 -14.09
N ILE A 823 -35.31 0.56 -14.98
CA ILE A 823 -34.04 1.22 -14.62
C ILE A 823 -33.85 2.51 -15.44
N PHE A 824 -33.83 2.42 -16.76
CA PHE A 824 -33.46 3.55 -17.63
C PHE A 824 -34.53 4.66 -17.63
N ALA A 825 -35.80 4.33 -17.83
CA ALA A 825 -36.88 5.31 -17.80
C ALA A 825 -37.02 6.03 -16.44
N PRO A 826 -36.95 5.35 -15.26
CA PRO A 826 -36.88 6.01 -13.95
C PRO A 826 -35.71 6.98 -13.78
N LEU A 827 -34.55 6.71 -14.41
CA LEU A 827 -33.37 7.58 -14.36
C LEU A 827 -33.37 8.69 -15.44
N GLY A 828 -34.37 8.73 -16.33
CA GLY A 828 -34.40 9.67 -17.45
C GLY A 828 -33.30 9.37 -18.50
N ILE A 829 -33.05 8.09 -18.75
CA ILE A 829 -32.17 7.58 -19.81
C ILE A 829 -33.06 7.10 -20.97
N SER A 830 -32.83 7.60 -22.19
CA SER A 830 -33.54 7.16 -23.38
C SER A 830 -32.99 5.82 -23.92
N SER A 831 -33.85 5.03 -24.55
CA SER A 831 -33.47 3.81 -25.28
C SER A 831 -32.49 4.05 -26.43
N ASP A 832 -32.36 5.29 -26.93
CA ASP A 832 -31.33 5.65 -27.93
C ASP A 832 -29.94 5.93 -27.31
N ASN A 833 -29.86 6.05 -25.98
CA ASN A 833 -28.61 6.36 -25.27
C ASN A 833 -28.14 5.19 -24.38
N ALA A 834 -29.03 4.26 -24.00
CA ALA A 834 -28.69 2.98 -23.37
C ALA A 834 -29.63 1.86 -23.87
N THR A 835 -29.09 0.81 -24.49
CA THR A 835 -29.87 -0.28 -25.12
C THR A 835 -29.03 -1.54 -25.32
N MET A 836 -29.66 -2.71 -25.47
CA MET A 836 -29.00 -3.93 -25.95
C MET A 836 -28.93 -4.01 -27.49
N PHE A 837 -29.77 -3.23 -28.18
CA PHE A 837 -29.89 -3.22 -29.64
C PHE A 837 -29.83 -1.78 -30.17
N PRO A 838 -28.63 -1.26 -30.48
CA PRO A 838 -28.47 0.04 -31.13
C PRO A 838 -29.18 0.06 -32.50
N ASN A 839 -30.08 1.02 -32.72
CA ASN A 839 -30.73 1.20 -34.01
C ASN A 839 -29.77 1.80 -35.06
N LYS A 840 -30.19 1.88 -36.33
CA LYS A 840 -29.32 2.33 -37.43
C LYS A 840 -28.87 3.79 -37.35
N GLU A 841 -29.53 4.64 -36.55
CA GLU A 841 -29.04 5.99 -36.25
C GLU A 841 -27.99 5.97 -35.15
N ALA A 842 -28.25 5.27 -34.04
CA ALA A 842 -27.28 5.07 -32.95
C ALA A 842 -25.98 4.39 -33.44
N GLN A 843 -26.08 3.47 -34.41
CA GLN A 843 -24.92 2.81 -35.04
C GLN A 843 -23.96 3.77 -35.76
N LYS A 844 -24.40 4.98 -36.15
CA LYS A 844 -23.53 6.00 -36.77
C LYS A 844 -22.55 6.62 -35.76
N HIS A 845 -22.82 6.48 -34.47
CA HIS A 845 -22.05 7.05 -33.38
C HIS A 845 -21.32 5.98 -32.55
N LEU A 846 -21.03 4.80 -33.13
CA LEU A 846 -20.25 3.77 -32.42
C LEU A 846 -18.78 4.19 -32.27
N ALA A 847 -18.23 4.02 -31.06
CA ALA A 847 -16.79 3.90 -30.89
C ALA A 847 -16.35 2.59 -31.57
N LEU A 848 -15.44 2.66 -32.55
CA LEU A 848 -14.94 1.50 -33.28
C LEU A 848 -14.11 0.61 -32.35
N MET A 849 -14.13 -0.70 -32.57
CA MET A 849 -13.37 -1.64 -31.77
C MET A 849 -11.94 -1.85 -32.26
N HIS A 850 -11.01 -2.01 -31.33
CA HIS A 850 -9.59 -2.18 -31.60
C HIS A 850 -9.02 -3.43 -30.93
N GLN A 851 -7.99 -4.01 -31.55
CA GLN A 851 -7.08 -4.98 -30.98
C GLN A 851 -5.76 -4.26 -30.70
N ARG A 852 -5.18 -4.41 -29.50
CA ARG A 852 -3.75 -4.20 -29.30
C ARG A 852 -3.05 -5.55 -29.42
N ASP A 853 -2.04 -5.58 -30.28
CA ASP A 853 -1.18 -6.75 -30.46
C ASP A 853 -0.05 -6.77 -29.40
N PRO A 854 0.61 -7.91 -29.16
CA PRO A 854 1.69 -8.02 -28.18
C PRO A 854 2.92 -7.13 -28.45
N ASP A 855 3.08 -6.62 -29.67
CA ASP A 855 4.10 -5.63 -30.06
C ASP A 855 3.69 -4.18 -29.72
N GLY A 856 2.52 -3.99 -29.09
CA GLY A 856 1.94 -2.71 -28.70
C GLY A 856 1.13 -2.02 -29.81
N GLN A 857 1.13 -2.53 -31.05
CA GLN A 857 0.43 -1.92 -32.17
C GLN A 857 -1.08 -1.99 -31.98
N LEU A 858 -1.76 -0.88 -32.21
CA LEU A 858 -3.21 -0.77 -32.14
C LEU A 858 -3.78 -0.91 -33.56
N LYS A 859 -4.68 -1.87 -33.75
CA LYS A 859 -5.34 -2.17 -35.04
C LYS A 859 -6.85 -2.14 -34.86
N LYS A 860 -7.58 -1.76 -35.90
CA LYS A 860 -9.05 -1.88 -35.91
C LYS A 860 -9.46 -3.35 -36.03
N ARG A 861 -10.57 -3.71 -35.39
CA ARG A 861 -11.22 -5.03 -35.51
C ARG A 861 -12.74 -4.89 -35.56
N GLU A 862 -13.42 -5.96 -35.91
CA GLU A 862 -14.88 -6.05 -35.73
C GLU A 862 -15.24 -6.12 -34.23
N HIS A 863 -16.43 -5.61 -33.89
CA HIS A 863 -16.96 -5.69 -32.52
C HIS A 863 -17.20 -7.14 -32.12
N LEU A 864 -16.73 -7.52 -30.93
CA LEU A 864 -16.96 -8.86 -30.36
C LEU A 864 -18.46 -9.19 -30.17
N PHE A 865 -19.32 -8.18 -30.07
CA PHE A 865 -20.77 -8.34 -29.95
C PHE A 865 -21.52 -7.78 -31.19
N ALA A 866 -20.93 -7.89 -32.38
CA ALA A 866 -21.51 -7.38 -33.63
C ALA A 866 -22.93 -7.93 -33.93
N ALA A 867 -23.23 -9.17 -33.52
CA ALA A 867 -24.51 -9.81 -33.78
C ALA A 867 -25.73 -9.02 -33.25
N SER A 868 -25.59 -8.25 -32.16
CA SER A 868 -26.69 -7.42 -31.64
C SER A 868 -26.97 -6.18 -32.51
N LEU A 869 -25.98 -5.72 -33.31
CA LEU A 869 -26.11 -4.59 -34.24
C LEU A 869 -26.91 -4.95 -35.51
N GLU A 870 -27.12 -6.24 -35.76
CA GLU A 870 -27.87 -6.76 -36.92
C GLU A 870 -29.37 -6.93 -36.63
N GLN A 871 -29.77 -6.91 -35.35
CA GLN A 871 -31.16 -7.16 -34.93
C GLN A 871 -32.03 -5.91 -35.13
N SER A 872 -32.53 -5.76 -36.36
CA SER A 872 -33.24 -4.56 -36.83
C SER A 872 -34.72 -4.49 -36.46
N SER A 873 -35.38 -5.63 -36.25
CA SER A 873 -36.81 -5.70 -35.90
C SER A 873 -37.01 -6.17 -34.46
N LYS A 874 -38.12 -5.77 -33.83
CA LYS A 874 -38.48 -6.21 -32.46
C LYS A 874 -38.61 -7.74 -32.38
N GLU A 875 -39.15 -8.40 -33.41
CA GLU A 875 -39.23 -9.87 -33.46
C GLU A 875 -37.83 -10.54 -33.49
N GLN A 876 -36.85 -9.94 -34.16
CA GLN A 876 -35.45 -10.40 -34.12
C GLN A 876 -34.86 -10.23 -32.71
N GLN A 877 -35.05 -9.05 -32.11
CA GLN A 877 -34.54 -8.69 -30.79
C GLN A 877 -35.14 -9.54 -29.66
N ASP A 878 -36.41 -9.93 -29.77
CA ASP A 878 -37.11 -10.77 -28.78
C ASP A 878 -36.73 -12.27 -28.90
N LYS A 879 -36.18 -12.67 -30.04
CA LYS A 879 -35.63 -14.02 -30.28
C LYS A 879 -34.15 -14.12 -29.91
N PHE A 880 -33.42 -13.01 -30.02
CA PHE A 880 -31.99 -12.90 -29.70
C PHE A 880 -31.77 -13.03 -28.19
N PHE A 881 -30.73 -13.77 -27.78
CA PHE A 881 -30.37 -13.90 -26.36
C PHE A 881 -29.76 -12.61 -25.82
N GLN A 882 -30.44 -12.02 -24.83
CA GLN A 882 -30.10 -10.74 -24.23
C GLN A 882 -29.14 -10.96 -23.04
N SER A 883 -27.84 -11.00 -23.32
CA SER A 883 -26.79 -11.27 -22.32
C SER A 883 -26.81 -10.26 -21.16
N GLY A 884 -27.15 -10.72 -19.95
CA GLY A 884 -27.00 -9.95 -18.71
C GLY A 884 -25.54 -9.78 -18.26
N GLY A 885 -24.64 -10.60 -18.79
CA GLY A 885 -23.21 -10.53 -18.56
C GLY A 885 -22.46 -9.53 -19.44
N ALA A 886 -22.99 -9.19 -20.62
CA ALA A 886 -22.26 -8.42 -21.64
C ALA A 886 -23.09 -7.52 -22.59
N GLY A 887 -24.43 -7.57 -22.55
CA GLY A 887 -25.28 -7.09 -23.65
C GLY A 887 -25.47 -5.57 -23.81
N LEU A 888 -25.05 -4.73 -22.87
CA LEU A 888 -25.39 -3.30 -22.88
C LEU A 888 -24.46 -2.45 -23.75
N TRP A 889 -25.09 -1.59 -24.57
CA TRP A 889 -24.47 -0.46 -25.24
C TRP A 889 -24.96 0.84 -24.59
N SER A 890 -24.05 1.75 -24.23
CA SER A 890 -24.44 3.03 -23.62
C SER A 890 -23.34 4.09 -23.76
N ARG A 891 -23.69 5.35 -23.46
CA ARG A 891 -22.76 6.48 -23.35
C ARG A 891 -22.33 6.63 -21.87
N PRO A 892 -21.07 7.00 -21.55
CA PRO A 892 -20.62 7.10 -20.16
C PRO A 892 -21.45 8.06 -19.30
N LYS A 893 -21.88 9.19 -19.88
CA LYS A 893 -22.73 10.19 -19.21
C LYS A 893 -24.12 9.71 -18.79
N GLU A 894 -24.63 8.65 -19.44
CA GLU A 894 -25.88 8.00 -19.05
C GLU A 894 -25.62 6.96 -17.97
N TYR A 895 -24.53 6.19 -18.12
CA TYR A 895 -24.16 5.15 -17.16
C TYR A 895 -23.86 5.75 -15.77
N VAL A 896 -23.21 6.92 -15.68
CA VAL A 896 -23.00 7.62 -14.40
C VAL A 896 -24.30 8.06 -13.71
N LYS A 897 -25.45 8.14 -14.40
CA LYS A 897 -26.75 8.36 -13.73
C LYS A 897 -27.18 7.15 -12.89
N ILE A 898 -26.85 5.94 -13.35
CA ILE A 898 -27.07 4.69 -12.59
C ILE A 898 -26.17 4.71 -11.35
N LEU A 899 -24.91 5.08 -11.51
CA LEU A 899 -23.95 5.20 -10.40
C LEU A 899 -24.36 6.28 -9.39
N ALA A 900 -24.84 7.43 -9.85
CA ALA A 900 -25.37 8.49 -8.99
C ALA A 900 -26.60 8.04 -8.20
N ALA A 901 -27.45 7.17 -8.75
CA ALA A 901 -28.54 6.58 -7.98
C ALA A 901 -28.04 5.63 -6.87
N LEU A 902 -26.95 4.89 -7.10
CA LEU A 902 -26.32 4.04 -6.07
C LEU A 902 -25.62 4.85 -4.96
N LEU A 903 -25.02 6.00 -5.29
CA LEU A 903 -24.55 6.97 -4.27
C LEU A 903 -25.68 7.43 -3.35
N ASN A 904 -26.90 7.53 -3.88
CA ASN A 904 -28.10 8.02 -3.19
C ASN A 904 -29.03 6.89 -2.72
N ASP A 905 -28.46 5.79 -2.21
CA ASP A 905 -29.20 4.65 -1.64
C ASP A 905 -30.30 4.07 -2.57
N GLY A 906 -30.08 4.14 -3.89
CA GLY A 906 -30.97 3.59 -4.93
C GLY A 906 -31.91 4.62 -5.57
N LYS A 907 -31.81 5.92 -5.22
CA LYS A 907 -32.68 6.99 -5.70
C LYS A 907 -31.97 7.94 -6.66
N SER A 908 -32.55 8.19 -7.85
CA SER A 908 -32.04 9.23 -8.76
C SER A 908 -32.07 10.61 -8.09
N PRO A 909 -30.94 11.33 -8.01
CA PRO A 909 -30.95 12.72 -7.57
C PRO A 909 -31.59 13.66 -8.59
N GLN A 910 -31.64 13.31 -9.88
CA GLN A 910 -32.25 14.14 -10.93
C GLN A 910 -33.77 13.97 -11.06
N THR A 911 -34.28 12.72 -11.06
CA THR A 911 -35.72 12.45 -11.26
C THR A 911 -36.49 12.23 -9.96
N GLY A 912 -35.77 11.98 -8.84
CA GLY A 912 -36.35 11.61 -7.56
C GLY A 912 -36.97 10.21 -7.51
N LYS A 913 -36.91 9.41 -8.59
CA LYS A 913 -37.40 8.03 -8.63
C LYS A 913 -36.38 7.08 -7.99
N ALA A 914 -36.87 6.02 -7.33
CA ALA A 914 -36.04 4.94 -6.81
C ALA A 914 -35.98 3.79 -7.83
N ILE A 915 -34.78 3.28 -8.08
CA ILE A 915 -34.53 2.03 -8.80
C ILE A 915 -34.27 0.87 -7.82
N LEU A 916 -33.81 1.16 -6.60
CA LEU A 916 -33.68 0.21 -5.49
C LEU A 916 -34.04 0.89 -4.18
N LYS A 917 -34.34 0.10 -3.15
CA LYS A 917 -34.35 0.54 -1.75
C LYS A 917 -32.93 0.59 -1.19
N LYS A 918 -32.77 1.34 -0.11
CA LYS A 918 -31.52 1.47 0.63
C LYS A 918 -30.95 0.11 1.04
N GLU A 919 -31.79 -0.77 1.58
CA GLU A 919 -31.37 -2.08 2.09
C GLU A 919 -30.77 -2.96 0.98
N SER A 920 -31.30 -2.87 -0.25
CA SER A 920 -30.77 -3.59 -1.41
C SER A 920 -29.44 -3.00 -1.90
N VAL A 921 -29.26 -1.68 -1.82
CA VAL A 921 -27.97 -1.04 -2.15
C VAL A 921 -26.92 -1.33 -1.08
N ASP A 922 -27.30 -1.37 0.20
CA ASP A 922 -26.38 -1.80 1.26
C ASP A 922 -25.99 -3.28 1.09
N LEU A 923 -26.92 -4.15 0.69
CA LEU A 923 -26.65 -5.55 0.32
C LEU A 923 -25.72 -5.69 -0.91
N MET A 924 -25.73 -4.76 -1.87
CA MET A 924 -24.73 -4.74 -2.95
C MET A 924 -23.31 -4.46 -2.43
N TRP A 925 -23.19 -3.81 -1.27
CA TRP A 925 -21.92 -3.48 -0.61
C TRP A 925 -21.48 -4.51 0.45
N GLU A 926 -22.29 -5.52 0.75
CA GLU A 926 -21.90 -6.64 1.62
C GLU A 926 -20.94 -7.58 0.89
N ASN A 927 -19.83 -7.97 1.54
CA ASN A 927 -18.92 -8.96 0.98
C ASN A 927 -19.58 -10.35 0.95
N GLN A 928 -19.83 -10.86 -0.25
CA GLN A 928 -20.44 -12.17 -0.48
C GLN A 928 -19.43 -13.33 -0.39
N ILE A 929 -18.12 -13.04 -0.28
CA ILE A 929 -17.04 -14.02 -0.21
C ILE A 929 -16.03 -13.75 0.93
N PRO A 930 -16.47 -13.58 2.20
CA PRO A 930 -15.59 -13.19 3.32
C PRO A 930 -14.44 -14.18 3.56
N GLU A 931 -14.64 -15.47 3.25
CA GLU A 931 -13.63 -16.53 3.39
C GLU A 931 -12.57 -16.54 2.27
N GLN A 932 -12.64 -15.64 1.29
CA GLN A 932 -11.73 -15.58 0.14
C GLN A 932 -11.05 -14.20 0.00
N PRO A 933 -10.29 -13.73 1.02
CA PRO A 933 -9.71 -12.38 1.05
C PRO A 933 -8.61 -12.11 0.00
N ASN A 934 -8.24 -13.11 -0.80
CA ASN A 934 -7.20 -13.03 -1.84
C ASN A 934 -7.70 -13.53 -3.20
N PHE A 935 -9.02 -13.57 -3.44
CA PHE A 935 -9.60 -14.23 -4.63
C PHE A 935 -9.10 -13.68 -5.97
N ALA A 936 -8.62 -12.44 -6.01
CA ALA A 936 -8.10 -11.79 -7.21
C ALA A 936 -6.58 -11.60 -7.18
N ARG A 937 -5.84 -12.48 -6.49
CA ARG A 937 -4.37 -12.55 -6.43
C ARG A 937 -3.88 -13.93 -6.88
N GLY A 938 -2.80 -13.95 -7.67
CA GLY A 938 -2.11 -15.19 -8.05
C GLY A 938 -2.92 -16.12 -8.97
N GLY A 939 -3.94 -15.58 -9.67
CA GLY A 939 -4.71 -16.34 -10.64
C GLY A 939 -3.85 -16.79 -11.85
N PRO A 940 -4.26 -17.86 -12.56
CA PRO A 940 -3.59 -18.26 -13.79
C PRO A 940 -3.71 -17.18 -14.86
N ALA A 941 -2.79 -17.18 -15.82
CA ALA A 941 -2.94 -16.35 -17.01
C ALA A 941 -4.24 -16.72 -17.77
N PRO A 942 -4.96 -15.74 -18.33
CA PRO A 942 -6.23 -16.00 -19.02
C PRO A 942 -6.03 -16.92 -20.22
N ALA A 943 -6.96 -17.85 -20.41
CA ALA A 943 -6.93 -18.84 -21.50
C ALA A 943 -6.84 -18.21 -22.92
N ASN A 944 -7.35 -16.98 -23.12
CA ASN A 944 -7.20 -16.24 -24.38
C ASN A 944 -6.56 -14.85 -24.18
N ALA A 945 -5.26 -14.79 -24.42
CA ALA A 945 -4.44 -13.57 -24.32
C ALA A 945 -4.83 -12.44 -25.31
N LEU A 946 -5.62 -12.72 -26.36
CA LEU A 946 -6.12 -11.68 -27.26
C LEU A 946 -7.32 -10.93 -26.66
N LEU A 947 -7.95 -11.48 -25.62
CA LEU A 947 -9.17 -10.95 -25.00
C LEU A 947 -8.92 -10.39 -23.60
N ALA A 948 -7.96 -10.93 -22.85
CA ALA A 948 -7.53 -10.40 -21.55
C ALA A 948 -6.01 -10.54 -21.39
N ASN A 949 -5.36 -9.51 -20.82
CA ASN A 949 -3.96 -9.56 -20.44
C ASN A 949 -3.79 -10.34 -19.12
N PRO A 950 -2.64 -11.01 -18.89
CA PRO A 950 -2.33 -11.58 -17.60
C PRO A 950 -2.21 -10.48 -16.54
N SER A 951 -2.88 -10.67 -15.40
CA SER A 951 -2.88 -9.75 -14.27
C SER A 951 -2.63 -10.56 -12.98
N PRO A 952 -1.42 -10.50 -12.38
CA PRO A 952 -1.12 -11.22 -11.14
C PRO A 952 -1.97 -10.78 -9.95
N GLU A 953 -2.47 -9.54 -9.97
CA GLU A 953 -3.46 -9.02 -9.04
C GLU A 953 -4.37 -8.01 -9.76
N MET A 954 -5.69 -8.19 -9.70
CA MET A 954 -6.64 -7.33 -10.42
C MET A 954 -6.66 -5.87 -9.92
N PHE A 955 -6.25 -5.64 -8.67
CA PHE A 955 -6.20 -4.31 -8.05
C PHE A 955 -5.09 -4.23 -6.98
N PRO A 956 -3.83 -4.06 -7.38
CA PRO A 956 -2.71 -4.07 -6.45
C PRO A 956 -2.80 -2.89 -5.47
N GLN A 957 -2.76 -3.20 -4.17
CA GLN A 957 -2.80 -2.23 -3.09
C GLN A 957 -1.64 -2.47 -2.10
N PRO A 958 -0.90 -1.42 -1.68
CA PRO A 958 0.20 -1.55 -0.73
C PRO A 958 -0.23 -2.24 0.58
N GLY A 959 0.53 -3.25 1.01
CA GLY A 959 0.22 -4.04 2.21
C GLY A 959 -0.75 -5.20 1.98
N ASN A 960 -1.15 -5.48 0.73
CA ASN A 960 -2.00 -6.60 0.33
C ASN A 960 -3.28 -6.76 1.20
N PRO A 961 -4.09 -5.69 1.37
CA PRO A 961 -5.30 -5.76 2.19
C PRO A 961 -6.31 -6.79 1.64
N PRO A 962 -7.23 -7.30 2.48
CA PRO A 962 -8.28 -8.21 2.03
C PRO A 962 -9.08 -7.64 0.84
N GLN A 963 -9.47 -8.52 -0.07
CA GLN A 963 -10.31 -8.25 -1.22
C GLN A 963 -11.72 -8.80 -0.97
N GLY A 964 -12.75 -8.22 -1.60
CA GLY A 964 -14.11 -8.74 -1.50
C GLY A 964 -14.90 -8.63 -2.80
N TRP A 965 -16.07 -9.27 -2.83
CA TRP A 965 -17.01 -9.19 -3.95
C TRP A 965 -18.40 -8.81 -3.44
N GLY A 966 -18.95 -7.74 -3.99
CA GLY A 966 -20.34 -7.30 -3.76
C GLY A 966 -21.25 -7.74 -4.90
N PHE A 967 -22.56 -7.49 -4.82
CA PHE A 967 -23.42 -7.76 -5.97
C PHE A 967 -23.18 -6.75 -7.10
N GLY A 968 -22.51 -7.21 -8.15
CA GLY A 968 -22.23 -6.46 -9.38
C GLY A 968 -20.79 -5.95 -9.53
N GLY A 969 -19.90 -6.13 -8.55
CA GLY A 969 -18.50 -5.69 -8.68
C GLY A 969 -17.58 -6.03 -7.51
N PHE A 970 -16.33 -5.65 -7.67
CA PHE A 970 -15.25 -5.81 -6.69
C PHE A 970 -15.39 -4.79 -5.56
N LEU A 971 -15.22 -5.24 -4.31
CA LEU A 971 -15.18 -4.40 -3.11
C LEU A 971 -13.74 -4.15 -2.69
N ALA A 972 -13.31 -2.89 -2.77
CA ALA A 972 -12.05 -2.43 -2.17
C ALA A 972 -12.34 -1.93 -0.74
N PHE A 973 -11.89 -2.67 0.27
CA PHE A 973 -12.09 -2.29 1.68
C PHE A 973 -11.21 -1.11 2.08
N GLU A 974 -9.96 -1.07 1.62
CA GLU A 974 -9.02 0.01 1.92
C GLU A 974 -9.01 1.11 0.83
N PRO A 975 -8.67 2.37 1.19
CA PRO A 975 -8.52 3.46 0.23
C PRO A 975 -7.54 3.12 -0.91
N SER A 976 -7.91 3.51 -2.12
CA SER A 976 -7.08 3.30 -3.32
C SER A 976 -5.87 4.24 -3.35
N PRO A 977 -4.73 3.83 -3.94
CA PRO A 977 -3.65 4.74 -4.31
C PRO A 977 -4.09 5.90 -5.25
N SER A 978 -5.21 5.74 -5.95
CA SER A 978 -5.87 6.81 -6.73
C SER A 978 -6.69 7.81 -5.89
N GLY A 979 -6.68 7.69 -4.55
CA GLY A 979 -7.43 8.59 -3.65
C GLY A 979 -8.90 8.21 -3.42
N ARG A 980 -9.42 7.20 -4.12
CA ARG A 980 -10.75 6.61 -3.89
C ARG A 980 -10.89 6.15 -2.43
N GLY A 981 -12.02 6.46 -1.82
CA GLY A 981 -12.36 6.09 -0.45
C GLY A 981 -12.51 4.58 -0.21
N LYS A 982 -12.59 4.25 1.07
CA LYS A 982 -12.75 2.88 1.60
C LYS A 982 -14.14 2.31 1.26
N ASN A 983 -14.29 0.99 1.30
CA ASN A 983 -15.53 0.28 0.95
C ASN A 983 -16.14 0.75 -0.38
N SER A 984 -15.31 0.92 -1.41
CA SER A 984 -15.75 1.35 -2.73
C SER A 984 -16.00 0.15 -3.65
N LEU A 985 -17.05 0.25 -4.47
CA LEU A 985 -17.47 -0.79 -5.41
C LEU A 985 -17.05 -0.37 -6.82
N TRP A 986 -16.43 -1.26 -7.60
CA TRP A 986 -16.01 -0.96 -8.96
C TRP A 986 -15.97 -2.23 -9.83
N TRP A 987 -16.07 -2.07 -11.15
CA TRP A 987 -15.83 -3.18 -12.08
C TRP A 987 -15.44 -2.67 -13.48
N MET A 988 -15.17 -3.61 -14.38
CA MET A 988 -14.69 -3.36 -15.73
C MET A 988 -15.43 -4.16 -16.80
N GLY A 989 -15.48 -3.61 -18.02
CA GLY A 989 -15.89 -4.25 -19.26
C GLY A 989 -14.69 -4.74 -20.06
N LEU A 990 -14.87 -5.83 -20.81
CA LEU A 990 -13.83 -6.46 -21.63
C LEU A 990 -13.10 -5.45 -22.54
N ALA A 991 -13.83 -4.53 -23.16
CA ALA A 991 -13.31 -3.50 -24.06
C ALA A 991 -12.60 -2.30 -23.36
N ASN A 992 -12.10 -2.49 -22.13
CA ASN A 992 -11.46 -1.48 -21.28
C ASN A 992 -12.38 -0.28 -20.91
N CYS A 993 -13.62 -0.59 -20.54
CA CYS A 993 -14.52 0.35 -19.87
C CYS A 993 -14.45 0.13 -18.35
N PHE A 994 -14.22 1.15 -17.53
CA PHE A 994 -14.10 1.02 -16.07
C PHE A 994 -15.06 1.97 -15.37
N TRP A 995 -15.75 1.50 -14.33
CA TRP A 995 -16.61 2.33 -13.48
C TRP A 995 -16.32 2.09 -12.00
N TRP A 996 -16.57 3.11 -11.17
CA TRP A 996 -16.47 3.02 -9.72
C TRP A 996 -17.56 3.84 -9.03
N VAL A 997 -17.88 3.45 -7.79
CA VAL A 997 -18.79 4.14 -6.88
C VAL A 997 -18.13 4.24 -5.51
N ASP A 998 -17.87 5.46 -5.08
CA ASP A 998 -17.26 5.80 -3.79
C ASP A 998 -18.30 6.48 -2.89
N ARG A 999 -18.91 5.67 -2.01
CA ARG A 999 -19.90 6.12 -1.02
C ARG A 999 -19.27 6.86 0.17
N GLU A 1000 -17.94 6.86 0.34
CA GLU A 1000 -17.27 7.65 1.38
C GLU A 1000 -17.06 9.09 0.93
N LYS A 1001 -16.67 9.30 -0.34
CA LYS A 1001 -16.43 10.63 -0.91
C LYS A 1001 -17.65 11.21 -1.64
N GLY A 1002 -18.66 10.40 -1.94
CA GLY A 1002 -19.87 10.83 -2.65
C GLY A 1002 -19.62 11.07 -4.15
N ILE A 1003 -18.72 10.29 -4.75
CA ILE A 1003 -18.26 10.44 -6.13
C ILE A 1003 -18.38 9.11 -6.86
N ALA A 1004 -18.76 9.16 -8.12
CA ALA A 1004 -18.72 8.02 -9.01
C ALA A 1004 -18.26 8.46 -10.39
N GLY A 1005 -17.82 7.52 -11.21
CA GLY A 1005 -17.41 7.84 -12.56
C GLY A 1005 -17.23 6.63 -13.46
N MET A 1006 -16.99 6.93 -14.73
CA MET A 1006 -16.71 5.95 -15.76
C MET A 1006 -15.72 6.51 -16.78
N ILE A 1007 -14.75 5.68 -17.17
CA ILE A 1007 -13.96 5.85 -18.38
C ILE A 1007 -14.34 4.74 -19.37
N ALA A 1008 -14.44 5.08 -20.65
CA ALA A 1008 -14.78 4.15 -21.71
C ALA A 1008 -13.77 4.23 -22.86
N ALA A 1009 -13.29 3.05 -23.25
CA ALA A 1009 -12.52 2.79 -24.46
C ALA A 1009 -13.23 1.71 -25.29
N GLN A 1010 -12.70 1.40 -26.47
CA GLN A 1010 -13.08 0.20 -27.24
C GLN A 1010 -11.82 -0.51 -27.75
N VAL A 1011 -11.08 -1.12 -26.84
CA VAL A 1011 -9.88 -1.92 -27.15
C VAL A 1011 -9.85 -3.21 -26.34
N VAL A 1012 -9.36 -4.29 -26.95
CA VAL A 1012 -8.98 -5.54 -26.29
C VAL A 1012 -7.51 -5.86 -26.63
N PRO A 1013 -6.76 -6.63 -25.81
CA PRO A 1013 -7.20 -7.32 -24.58
C PRO A 1013 -7.61 -6.39 -23.44
N ASN A 1014 -8.48 -6.88 -22.55
CA ASN A 1014 -8.78 -6.26 -21.27
C ASN A 1014 -7.50 -6.11 -20.42
N GLY A 1015 -7.40 -5.02 -19.66
CA GLY A 1015 -6.14 -4.65 -18.99
C GLY A 1015 -5.15 -4.01 -19.96
N ASP A 1016 -5.63 -3.16 -20.86
CA ASP A 1016 -4.79 -2.50 -21.87
C ASP A 1016 -3.76 -1.56 -21.20
N PRO A 1017 -2.46 -1.66 -21.54
CA PRO A 1017 -1.38 -0.94 -20.84
C PRO A 1017 -1.39 0.57 -21.08
N LYS A 1018 -2.23 1.09 -22.00
CA LYS A 1018 -2.43 2.53 -22.22
C LYS A 1018 -3.72 3.04 -21.57
N VAL A 1019 -4.78 2.23 -21.52
CA VAL A 1019 -6.06 2.63 -20.90
C VAL A 1019 -6.05 2.49 -19.36
N ILE A 1020 -5.41 1.46 -18.80
CA ILE A 1020 -5.35 1.27 -17.33
C ILE A 1020 -4.71 2.48 -16.62
N PRO A 1021 -3.54 3.01 -17.06
CA PRO A 1021 -2.97 4.21 -16.45
C PRO A 1021 -3.84 5.46 -16.67
N ALA A 1022 -4.54 5.58 -17.81
CA ALA A 1022 -5.46 6.68 -18.08
C ALA A 1022 -6.62 6.70 -17.06
N TRP A 1023 -7.23 5.55 -16.80
CA TRP A 1023 -8.25 5.40 -15.76
C TRP A 1023 -7.74 5.85 -14.40
N PHE A 1024 -6.60 5.29 -13.97
CA PHE A 1024 -6.00 5.58 -12.66
C PHE A 1024 -5.65 7.06 -12.49
N MET A 1025 -5.06 7.69 -13.52
CA MET A 1025 -4.62 9.08 -13.45
C MET A 1025 -5.78 10.08 -13.54
N CYS A 1026 -6.81 9.83 -14.35
CA CYS A 1026 -8.01 10.66 -14.34
C CYS A 1026 -8.75 10.56 -13.01
N GLU A 1027 -8.88 9.35 -12.44
CA GLU A 1027 -9.44 9.16 -11.11
C GLU A 1027 -8.63 9.90 -10.04
N LYS A 1028 -7.30 9.70 -10.02
CA LYS A 1028 -6.39 10.39 -9.08
C LYS A 1028 -6.48 11.90 -9.17
N THR A 1029 -6.58 12.44 -10.38
CA THR A 1029 -6.67 13.89 -10.58
C THR A 1029 -7.98 14.47 -10.05
N ILE A 1030 -9.09 13.71 -10.05
CA ILE A 1030 -10.30 14.11 -9.32
C ILE A 1030 -10.00 14.21 -7.83
N TYR A 1031 -9.58 13.10 -7.21
CA TYR A 1031 -9.45 13.02 -5.75
C TYR A 1031 -8.40 13.98 -5.17
N ASP A 1032 -7.31 14.23 -5.89
CA ASP A 1032 -6.28 15.21 -5.51
C ASP A 1032 -6.76 16.68 -5.60
N ASN A 1033 -7.89 16.97 -6.27
CA ASN A 1033 -8.39 18.33 -6.56
C ASN A 1033 -9.81 18.61 -6.04
N LEU A 1034 -10.28 17.85 -5.06
CA LEU A 1034 -11.52 18.12 -4.33
C LEU A 1034 -11.32 19.25 -3.30
N GLU A 1035 -12.23 20.23 -3.31
CA GLU A 1035 -12.21 21.40 -2.39
C GLU A 1035 -13.04 21.20 -1.10
#